data_AF-A0A926AS26-F1
#
_entry.id   AF-A0A926AS26-F1
#
_cell.length_a   1.000
_cell.length_b   1.000
_cell.length_c   1.000
_cell.angle_alpha   90.00
_cell.angle_beta   90.00
_cell.angle_gamma   90.00
#
_symmetry.space_group_name_H-M   'P 1'
#
loop_
_entity.id
_entity.type
_entity.pdbx_description
1 polymer ?
#
loop_
_entity_poly.entity_id
_entity_poly.type
_entity_poly.pdbx_seq_one_letter_code
_entity_poly.pdbx_strand_id
1 'polypeptide(L)'
;MKFVAARAGDDANDGSEQKPWRTIQHSVKQLQPGETLVVRGGTYHEHVVVTAVGTVEKPVTIRGYPGELAVIDGGLPEFQLSPQTAWEPCPEGVSGEFRSVKTYPGLHTRNEGVHLFGHFADSMIPLHGYRLHGDLRSDNVYWNLDNKVGKEEFIYCGPGVFYDAATGRIHVRLAHTRMKYLADEDNYTGETDPRKLSLVIGAASHGPTLSLKDCRYGRLLDLVVRGSGSTAIEIDHGEQLVLDGVTAYGAASAIRVADTAGLRVLNTACRGPSAPWTFRGSLKYRSVEARIFSASSWTPTWPGNRDFELASNEFTDSVDGVFIGNVKRVRFHHNLLDNVSDDGVFLTAGTAFDGETPGGEFEITQNRFSRCLTTFAFGVGHGRQKVLADRIQTGSGGHIARNVFDFRRPVHYYQPHAADDPQPVDSRGRLFGDHGSPAWEPVAFHHNTVLNADTPFRSGYGGGTNGGMGRAGARRVFNNIFLNTAGQPGYVLPEIVKPKPDESAAGAKSFVPDFAADGNLHWSLAPGFDATTFLGHLRRSSRTVDERAGRALGWASRDLAADPRCERVSPDWRVVCDLRLRSDSPTLRAGVALPHEWPLRFKEYSNESPCDIGAFPADATPARIGMLYRWTLFGEEVEPFLPRPVDRIAFLSPWTASPPVKPNKPAVVVSGYPAPDVPLIEYALLRQGLRTEVLEQTWLKTEDYPNYSAIAVIGDLARAKIEPHVYSPDDLKRVTSYLEQGGTLILLQRGRDLFKTPHGTEWLQQTIGFDKPVPRAKSPAHGPFGVLAQDHPWTKHLAGAAASWFATPPHATEFALKAARGERLIGDNDSHAILYRQRIGRGQLVYLGWSPAASLPATRDRASSVEHEAEFEQQMQILLHIAADVANGNVAE
;
A
#
# COMPACT_ATOMS: atom_id res chain seq x y z
N MET A 1 -14.64 19.75 25.70
CA MET A 1 -15.28 18.71 24.86
C MET A 1 -16.34 19.39 24.01
N LYS A 2 -16.56 18.88 22.80
CA LYS A 2 -17.59 19.30 21.85
C LYS A 2 -18.44 18.10 21.47
N PHE A 3 -19.69 18.31 21.08
CA PHE A 3 -20.64 17.25 20.80
C PHE A 3 -21.29 17.42 19.44
N VAL A 4 -21.52 16.29 18.78
CA VAL A 4 -22.27 16.21 17.52
C VAL A 4 -23.31 15.09 17.61
N ALA A 5 -24.53 15.34 17.16
CA ALA A 5 -25.66 14.41 17.20
C ALA A 5 -26.43 14.43 15.88
N ALA A 6 -26.47 13.30 15.16
CA ALA A 6 -26.99 13.24 13.79
C ALA A 6 -28.42 13.80 13.63
N ARG A 7 -29.37 13.36 14.47
CA ARG A 7 -30.79 13.76 14.38
C ARG A 7 -31.17 14.93 15.27
N ALA A 8 -30.54 15.06 16.43
CA ALA A 8 -30.91 16.03 17.47
C ALA A 8 -30.06 17.32 17.45
N GLY A 9 -28.97 17.34 16.69
CA GLY A 9 -28.09 18.50 16.58
C GLY A 9 -28.51 19.50 15.52
N ASP A 10 -27.91 20.68 15.60
CA ASP A 10 -28.01 21.76 14.61
C ASP A 10 -26.61 22.38 14.44
N ASP A 11 -26.15 22.59 13.21
CA ASP A 11 -24.83 23.20 12.94
C ASP A 11 -24.79 24.69 13.29
N ALA A 12 -25.93 25.31 13.62
CA ALA A 12 -26.01 26.63 14.22
C ALA A 12 -25.76 26.64 15.74
N ASN A 13 -25.70 25.48 16.38
CA ASN A 13 -25.41 25.37 17.81
C ASN A 13 -23.92 25.62 18.12
N ASP A 14 -23.57 25.68 19.40
CA ASP A 14 -22.21 25.96 19.89
C ASP A 14 -21.34 24.69 20.11
N GLY A 15 -21.92 23.51 19.82
CA GLY A 15 -21.29 22.21 20.00
C GLY A 15 -21.18 21.79 21.47
N SER A 16 -21.94 22.40 22.38
CA SER A 16 -22.09 21.93 23.76
C SER A 16 -22.90 20.63 23.83
N GLU A 17 -22.88 19.95 24.98
CA GLU A 17 -23.67 18.73 25.16
C GLU A 17 -25.19 18.99 25.04
N GLN A 18 -25.65 20.15 25.54
CA GLN A 18 -27.05 20.56 25.49
C GLN A 18 -27.46 21.07 24.11
N LYS A 19 -26.52 21.63 23.35
CA LYS A 19 -26.70 22.14 22.00
C LYS A 19 -25.62 21.57 21.08
N PRO A 20 -25.71 20.27 20.71
CA PRO A 20 -24.71 19.64 19.86
C PRO A 20 -24.84 20.11 18.42
N TRP A 21 -23.73 20.04 17.68
CA TRP A 21 -23.74 20.18 16.22
C TRP A 21 -24.46 19.00 15.56
N ARG A 22 -24.84 19.15 14.29
CA ARG A 22 -25.52 18.08 13.54
C ARG A 22 -24.55 17.23 12.75
N THR A 23 -23.61 17.86 12.05
CA THR A 23 -22.72 17.20 11.09
C THR A 23 -21.30 17.07 11.62
N ILE A 24 -20.67 15.93 11.33
CA ILE A 24 -19.28 15.67 11.72
C ILE A 24 -18.36 16.60 10.93
N GLN A 25 -18.63 16.81 9.64
CA GLN A 25 -17.78 17.68 8.82
C GLN A 25 -17.77 19.14 9.33
N HIS A 26 -18.90 19.67 9.80
CA HIS A 26 -18.93 20.97 10.46
C HIS A 26 -18.07 20.94 11.72
N SER A 27 -18.31 19.94 12.57
CA SER A 27 -17.64 19.80 13.86
C SER A 27 -16.12 19.78 13.76
N VAL A 28 -15.56 18.96 12.86
CA VAL A 28 -14.09 18.81 12.71
C VAL A 28 -13.40 20.06 12.16
N LYS A 29 -14.12 20.93 11.45
CA LYS A 29 -13.60 22.23 10.99
C LYS A 29 -13.45 23.24 12.11
N GLN A 30 -14.15 23.05 13.22
CA GLN A 30 -14.13 23.97 14.37
C GLN A 30 -13.10 23.57 15.43
N LEU A 31 -12.67 22.31 15.45
CA LEU A 31 -11.80 21.78 16.50
C LEU A 31 -10.46 22.50 16.56
N GLN A 32 -10.07 22.84 17.78
CA GLN A 32 -8.77 23.41 18.11
C GLN A 32 -7.86 22.36 18.76
N PRO A 33 -6.52 22.56 18.76
CA PRO A 33 -5.59 21.68 19.46
C PRO A 33 -5.99 21.45 20.93
N GLY A 34 -6.08 20.19 21.34
CA GLY A 34 -6.47 19.78 22.69
C GLY A 34 -7.96 19.52 22.87
N GLU A 35 -8.79 19.82 21.86
CA GLU A 35 -10.23 19.55 21.94
C GLU A 35 -10.58 18.10 21.60
N THR A 36 -11.71 17.66 22.16
CA THR A 36 -12.31 16.35 21.89
C THR A 36 -13.71 16.56 21.33
N LEU A 37 -13.97 16.03 20.14
CA LEU A 37 -15.30 15.85 19.56
C LEU A 37 -15.87 14.51 20.03
N VAL A 38 -17.04 14.55 20.64
CA VAL A 38 -17.82 13.40 21.06
C VAL A 38 -19.00 13.22 20.11
N VAL A 39 -18.99 12.11 19.38
CA VAL A 39 -19.98 11.74 18.37
C VAL A 39 -21.04 10.86 19.02
N ARG A 40 -22.27 11.36 19.13
CA ARG A 40 -23.39 10.61 19.70
C ARG A 40 -23.81 9.45 18.80
N GLY A 41 -24.50 8.48 19.38
CA GLY A 41 -25.06 7.33 18.69
C GLY A 41 -25.98 7.75 17.54
N GLY A 42 -25.80 7.10 16.40
CA GLY A 42 -26.56 7.40 15.18
C GLY A 42 -25.74 7.17 13.92
N THR A 43 -26.43 7.25 12.79
CA THR A 43 -25.82 7.17 11.46
C THR A 43 -25.69 8.56 10.86
N TYR A 44 -24.46 8.94 10.54
CA TYR A 44 -24.08 10.19 9.91
C TYR A 44 -23.78 9.89 8.45
N HIS A 45 -24.73 10.26 7.57
CA HIS A 45 -24.57 10.07 6.13
C HIS A 45 -23.68 11.17 5.54
N GLU A 46 -22.36 11.01 5.66
CA GLU A 46 -21.36 12.02 5.33
C GLU A 46 -20.08 11.38 4.76
N HIS A 47 -19.42 12.13 3.87
CA HIS A 47 -18.00 11.95 3.57
C HIS A 47 -17.23 13.02 4.34
N VAL A 48 -16.38 12.60 5.28
CA VAL A 48 -15.72 13.49 6.24
C VAL A 48 -14.24 13.61 5.92
N VAL A 49 -13.76 14.85 5.78
CA VAL A 49 -12.35 15.17 5.70
C VAL A 49 -11.92 15.89 6.98
N VAL A 50 -10.93 15.31 7.66
CA VAL A 50 -10.28 15.85 8.85
C VAL A 50 -8.90 16.34 8.46
N THR A 51 -8.59 17.59 8.83
CA THR A 51 -7.28 18.23 8.62
C THR A 51 -6.70 18.80 9.91
N ALA A 52 -7.14 18.25 11.05
CA ALA A 52 -6.82 18.79 12.37
C ALA A 52 -5.37 18.52 12.77
N VAL A 53 -4.72 19.54 13.34
CA VAL A 53 -3.32 19.51 13.78
C VAL A 53 -3.27 19.79 15.27
N GLY A 54 -2.91 18.79 16.07
CA GLY A 54 -2.65 18.91 17.50
C GLY A 54 -1.16 18.97 17.84
N THR A 55 -0.86 18.89 19.13
CA THR A 55 0.49 18.61 19.66
C THR A 55 0.46 17.41 20.59
N VAL A 56 1.63 16.92 21.02
CA VAL A 56 1.70 15.82 21.98
C VAL A 56 1.00 16.16 23.31
N GLU A 57 1.06 17.42 23.76
CA GLU A 57 0.37 17.90 24.97
C GLU A 57 -1.10 18.26 24.72
N LYS A 58 -1.45 18.64 23.49
CA LYS A 58 -2.79 19.09 23.09
C LYS A 58 -3.27 18.34 21.83
N PRO A 59 -3.51 17.02 21.92
CA PRO A 59 -3.98 16.25 20.80
C PRO A 59 -5.42 16.59 20.44
N VAL A 60 -5.78 16.42 19.17
CA VAL A 60 -7.18 16.50 18.74
C VAL A 60 -7.77 15.10 18.77
N THR A 61 -8.92 14.94 19.43
CA THR A 61 -9.58 13.63 19.57
C THR A 61 -10.98 13.67 18.95
N ILE A 62 -11.32 12.68 18.14
CA ILE A 62 -12.68 12.42 17.66
C ILE A 62 -13.05 11.05 18.19
N ARG A 63 -14.15 10.96 18.95
CA ARG A 63 -14.56 9.72 19.58
C ARG A 63 -16.05 9.47 19.51
N GLY A 64 -16.46 8.21 19.43
CA GLY A 64 -17.82 7.79 19.77
C GLY A 64 -18.14 8.10 21.23
N TYR A 65 -19.40 8.41 21.52
CA TYR A 65 -19.90 8.53 22.88
C TYR A 65 -19.87 7.15 23.56
N PRO A 66 -19.29 7.01 24.76
CA PRO A 66 -19.16 5.70 25.40
C PRO A 66 -20.50 4.95 25.54
N GLY A 67 -20.54 3.70 25.07
CA GLY A 67 -21.73 2.85 25.10
C GLY A 67 -22.77 3.15 24.01
N GLU A 68 -22.52 4.13 23.14
CA GLU A 68 -23.36 4.44 21.98
C GLU A 68 -22.66 4.01 20.66
N LEU A 69 -23.44 3.65 19.63
CA LEU A 69 -22.92 3.28 18.32
C LEU A 69 -22.94 4.47 17.35
N ALA A 70 -21.77 5.10 17.15
CA ALA A 70 -21.59 6.18 16.18
C ALA A 70 -21.09 5.63 14.83
N VAL A 71 -21.88 5.82 13.78
CA VAL A 71 -21.60 5.29 12.43
C VAL A 71 -21.43 6.44 11.44
N ILE A 72 -20.27 6.54 10.80
CA ILE A 72 -20.05 7.39 9.62
C ILE A 72 -20.31 6.53 8.38
N ASP A 73 -21.28 6.93 7.59
CA ASP A 73 -21.78 6.16 6.45
C ASP A 73 -21.69 6.99 5.16
N GLY A 74 -20.77 6.61 4.27
CA GLY A 74 -20.61 7.24 2.94
C GLY A 74 -21.60 6.73 1.89
N GLY A 75 -22.54 5.85 2.29
CA GLY A 75 -23.49 5.24 1.39
C GLY A 75 -24.60 6.18 0.96
N LEU A 76 -25.24 5.83 -0.17
CA LEU A 76 -26.43 6.48 -0.70
C LEU A 76 -27.63 6.20 0.24
N PRO A 77 -28.14 7.21 0.98
CA PRO A 77 -29.03 6.97 2.12
C PRO A 77 -30.38 6.34 1.75
N GLU A 78 -30.92 6.59 0.55
CA GLU A 78 -32.26 6.09 0.17
C GLU A 78 -32.36 4.56 0.15
N PHE A 79 -31.27 3.85 -0.14
CA PHE A 79 -31.25 2.39 -0.17
C PHE A 79 -31.27 1.77 1.22
N GLN A 80 -30.92 2.56 2.24
CA GLN A 80 -31.02 2.15 3.64
C GLN A 80 -32.32 2.64 4.28
N LEU A 81 -32.67 3.91 4.05
CA LEU A 81 -33.74 4.61 4.76
C LEU A 81 -35.12 4.41 4.14
N SER A 82 -35.20 4.22 2.82
CA SER A 82 -36.47 4.12 2.09
C SER A 82 -36.43 3.07 0.96
N PRO A 83 -35.94 1.83 1.23
CA PRO A 83 -35.72 0.83 0.19
C PRO A 83 -36.98 0.49 -0.61
N GLN A 84 -38.17 0.60 -0.01
CA GLN A 84 -39.46 0.32 -0.65
C GLN A 84 -39.72 1.20 -1.88
N THR A 85 -39.15 2.41 -1.87
CA THR A 85 -39.31 3.43 -2.93
C THR A 85 -38.02 3.70 -3.69
N ALA A 86 -36.88 3.18 -3.23
CA ALA A 86 -35.60 3.37 -3.89
C ALA A 86 -35.42 2.44 -5.10
N TRP A 87 -36.13 1.31 -5.13
CA TRP A 87 -36.03 0.27 -6.15
C TRP A 87 -37.33 0.06 -6.94
N GLU A 88 -37.19 -0.17 -8.24
CA GLU A 88 -38.25 -0.66 -9.13
C GLU A 88 -37.78 -1.93 -9.86
N PRO A 89 -38.68 -2.87 -10.20
CA PRO A 89 -38.34 -3.97 -11.09
C PRO A 89 -37.71 -3.44 -12.38
N CYS A 90 -36.61 -4.05 -12.84
CA CYS A 90 -35.98 -3.63 -14.08
C CYS A 90 -36.80 -4.13 -15.29
N PRO A 91 -37.41 -3.26 -16.12
CA PRO A 91 -38.32 -3.69 -17.18
C PRO A 91 -37.68 -4.60 -18.23
N GLU A 92 -36.40 -4.36 -18.53
CA GLU A 92 -35.56 -5.14 -19.45
C GLU A 92 -34.55 -6.03 -18.70
N GLY A 93 -34.82 -6.31 -17.42
CA GLY A 93 -33.95 -7.12 -16.57
C GLY A 93 -34.31 -8.59 -16.57
N VAL A 94 -33.44 -9.39 -15.97
CA VAL A 94 -33.74 -10.81 -15.67
C VAL A 94 -34.62 -10.93 -14.42
N SER A 95 -35.14 -12.14 -14.15
CA SER A 95 -35.94 -12.39 -12.96
C SER A 95 -35.17 -12.01 -11.67
N GLY A 96 -35.82 -11.24 -10.80
CA GLY A 96 -35.24 -10.74 -9.55
C GLY A 96 -34.30 -9.55 -9.70
N GLU A 97 -34.11 -9.00 -10.91
CA GLU A 97 -33.34 -7.78 -11.11
C GLU A 97 -34.20 -6.53 -10.85
N PHE A 98 -33.69 -5.67 -9.98
CA PHE A 98 -34.24 -4.35 -9.73
C PHE A 98 -33.24 -3.29 -10.17
N ARG A 99 -33.75 -2.10 -10.43
CA ARG A 99 -32.92 -0.91 -10.63
C ARG A 99 -33.39 0.23 -9.73
N SER A 100 -32.50 1.17 -9.46
CA SER A 100 -32.83 2.36 -8.71
C SER A 100 -33.94 3.15 -9.43
N VAL A 101 -34.88 3.76 -8.71
CA VAL A 101 -35.94 4.61 -9.28
C VAL A 101 -35.38 5.95 -9.79
N LYS A 102 -34.30 6.44 -9.17
CA LYS A 102 -33.56 7.62 -9.59
C LYS A 102 -32.36 7.26 -10.44
N THR A 103 -31.90 8.21 -11.24
CA THR A 103 -30.59 8.17 -11.91
C THR A 103 -29.53 8.86 -11.06
N TYR A 104 -28.28 8.40 -11.18
CA TYR A 104 -27.09 8.90 -10.48
C TYR A 104 -25.99 9.17 -11.51
N PRO A 105 -26.07 10.29 -12.26
CA PRO A 105 -25.03 10.61 -13.24
C PRO A 105 -23.67 10.80 -12.56
N GLY A 106 -22.61 10.32 -13.20
CA GLY A 106 -21.23 10.55 -12.73
C GLY A 106 -20.73 9.59 -11.65
N LEU A 107 -21.42 8.47 -11.37
CA LEU A 107 -20.89 7.50 -10.40
C LEU A 107 -19.69 6.68 -10.91
N HIS A 108 -19.40 6.70 -12.22
CA HIS A 108 -18.27 5.99 -12.81
C HIS A 108 -16.96 6.80 -12.63
N THR A 109 -15.88 6.12 -12.26
CA THR A 109 -14.53 6.71 -12.11
C THR A 109 -13.61 6.44 -13.29
N ARG A 110 -13.97 5.47 -14.13
CA ARG A 110 -13.29 5.03 -15.36
C ARG A 110 -14.34 4.46 -16.30
N ASN A 111 -14.06 4.42 -17.61
CA ASN A 111 -14.98 3.82 -18.59
C ASN A 111 -15.22 2.31 -18.34
N GLU A 112 -14.29 1.64 -17.65
CA GLU A 112 -14.37 0.22 -17.32
C GLU A 112 -13.94 0.00 -15.87
N GLY A 113 -14.71 -0.75 -15.07
CA GLY A 113 -14.37 -1.09 -13.69
C GLY A 113 -15.57 -1.44 -12.82
N VAL A 114 -15.32 -1.64 -11.53
CA VAL A 114 -16.37 -1.74 -10.51
C VAL A 114 -16.61 -0.35 -9.94
N HIS A 115 -17.87 0.08 -9.95
CA HIS A 115 -18.24 1.43 -9.52
C HIS A 115 -19.02 1.46 -8.20
N LEU A 116 -19.58 0.32 -7.80
CA LEU A 116 -20.43 0.20 -6.62
C LEU A 116 -19.99 -0.98 -5.77
N PHE A 117 -20.15 -0.79 -4.47
CA PHE A 117 -20.07 -1.84 -3.47
C PHE A 117 -21.25 -1.70 -2.53
N GLY A 118 -21.57 -2.77 -1.83
CA GLY A 118 -22.58 -2.65 -0.80
C GLY A 118 -22.55 -3.76 0.21
N HIS A 119 -23.46 -3.65 1.17
CA HIS A 119 -23.66 -4.63 2.22
C HIS A 119 -25.15 -4.75 2.53
N PHE A 120 -25.56 -5.92 3.02
CA PHE A 120 -26.80 -6.02 3.78
C PHE A 120 -26.65 -5.21 5.07
N ALA A 121 -27.53 -4.23 5.31
CA ALA A 121 -27.29 -3.23 6.37
C ALA A 121 -27.41 -3.79 7.80
N ASP A 122 -28.06 -4.94 7.97
CA ASP A 122 -28.31 -5.63 9.24
C ASP A 122 -27.15 -6.52 9.69
N SER A 123 -26.57 -7.26 8.76
CA SER A 123 -25.49 -8.24 8.99
C SER A 123 -24.12 -7.72 8.59
N MET A 124 -24.08 -6.68 7.75
CA MET A 124 -22.88 -6.20 7.07
C MET A 124 -22.19 -7.28 6.22
N ILE A 125 -22.93 -8.30 5.77
CA ILE A 125 -22.42 -9.24 4.76
C ILE A 125 -22.25 -8.48 3.43
N PRO A 126 -21.09 -8.59 2.75
CA PRO A 126 -20.84 -7.88 1.50
C PRO A 126 -21.75 -8.31 0.35
N LEU A 127 -22.13 -7.32 -0.47
CA LEU A 127 -22.69 -7.51 -1.81
C LEU A 127 -21.57 -7.53 -2.83
N HIS A 128 -21.65 -8.42 -3.81
CA HIS A 128 -20.68 -8.49 -4.90
C HIS A 128 -20.78 -7.23 -5.78
N GLY A 129 -19.70 -6.46 -5.88
CA GLY A 129 -19.61 -5.35 -6.83
C GLY A 129 -19.29 -5.89 -8.22
N TYR A 130 -20.27 -5.89 -9.13
CA TYR A 130 -20.09 -6.44 -10.47
C TYR A 130 -19.36 -5.47 -11.40
N ARG A 131 -18.37 -6.00 -12.13
CA ARG A 131 -17.70 -5.28 -13.22
C ARG A 131 -18.53 -5.28 -14.51
N LEU A 132 -19.26 -6.37 -14.78
CA LEU A 132 -20.04 -6.56 -15.99
C LEU A 132 -21.52 -6.75 -15.63
N HIS A 133 -22.41 -6.10 -16.39
CA HIS A 133 -23.85 -6.26 -16.17
C HIS A 133 -24.30 -7.70 -16.45
N GLY A 134 -23.71 -8.34 -17.47
CA GLY A 134 -24.04 -9.73 -17.81
C GLY A 134 -23.74 -10.71 -16.68
N ASP A 135 -22.69 -10.48 -15.87
CA ASP A 135 -22.38 -11.30 -14.69
C ASP A 135 -23.51 -11.23 -13.65
N LEU A 136 -24.04 -10.02 -13.36
CA LEU A 136 -25.20 -9.83 -12.47
C LEU A 136 -26.45 -10.57 -12.99
N ARG A 137 -26.63 -10.60 -14.32
CA ARG A 137 -27.79 -11.19 -15.00
C ARG A 137 -27.68 -12.69 -15.24
N SER A 138 -26.50 -13.27 -15.09
CA SER A 138 -26.26 -14.69 -15.37
C SER A 138 -26.96 -15.60 -14.35
N ASP A 139 -27.35 -16.79 -14.79
CA ASP A 139 -27.71 -17.91 -13.90
C ASP A 139 -26.58 -18.95 -13.82
N ASN A 140 -25.52 -18.76 -14.61
CA ASN A 140 -24.34 -19.62 -14.58
C ASN A 140 -23.50 -19.29 -13.35
N VAL A 141 -23.34 -20.25 -12.44
CA VAL A 141 -22.51 -20.13 -11.23
C VAL A 141 -21.14 -20.80 -11.37
N TYR A 142 -20.85 -21.33 -12.56
CA TYR A 142 -19.66 -22.12 -12.85
C TYR A 142 -18.63 -21.33 -13.66
N TRP A 143 -17.34 -21.58 -13.41
CA TRP A 143 -16.24 -20.92 -14.12
C TRP A 143 -15.93 -21.59 -15.46
N ASN A 144 -16.92 -21.84 -16.31
CA ASN A 144 -16.75 -22.38 -17.66
C ASN A 144 -16.52 -21.29 -18.71
N LEU A 145 -15.64 -20.33 -18.39
CA LEU A 145 -15.35 -19.15 -19.22
C LEU A 145 -13.96 -19.30 -19.85
N ASP A 146 -13.82 -18.98 -21.14
CA ASP A 146 -12.53 -19.04 -21.85
C ASP A 146 -11.57 -17.94 -21.40
N ASN A 147 -12.10 -16.80 -20.95
CA ASN A 147 -11.32 -15.66 -20.49
C ASN A 147 -11.79 -15.16 -19.11
N LYS A 148 -10.85 -15.07 -18.16
CA LYS A 148 -11.10 -14.61 -16.79
C LYS A 148 -11.65 -13.18 -16.69
N VAL A 149 -11.35 -12.33 -17.67
CA VAL A 149 -11.77 -10.92 -17.73
C VAL A 149 -12.56 -10.60 -19.02
N GLY A 150 -13.02 -11.62 -19.75
CA GLY A 150 -13.78 -11.46 -20.99
C GLY A 150 -15.15 -10.82 -20.76
N LYS A 151 -15.69 -10.15 -21.79
CA LYS A 151 -16.94 -9.37 -21.70
C LYS A 151 -18.16 -10.05 -22.33
N GLU A 152 -17.98 -11.23 -22.93
CA GLU A 152 -19.02 -11.93 -23.71
C GLU A 152 -19.59 -13.14 -22.97
N GLU A 153 -18.88 -13.65 -21.96
CA GLU A 153 -19.27 -14.81 -21.17
C GLU A 153 -19.42 -14.40 -19.70
N PHE A 154 -20.47 -14.90 -19.05
CA PHE A 154 -20.93 -14.35 -17.79
C PHE A 154 -21.12 -15.38 -16.69
N ILE A 155 -20.80 -14.98 -15.47
CA ILE A 155 -20.89 -15.79 -14.26
C ILE A 155 -21.54 -15.00 -13.12
N TYR A 156 -22.50 -15.62 -12.45
CA TYR A 156 -23.11 -15.10 -11.25
C TYR A 156 -22.23 -15.42 -10.03
N CYS A 157 -21.84 -14.36 -9.32
CA CYS A 157 -20.94 -14.43 -8.15
C CYS A 157 -21.69 -14.26 -6.82
N GLY A 158 -23.03 -14.24 -6.85
CA GLY A 158 -23.90 -14.05 -5.69
C GLY A 158 -24.60 -12.68 -5.65
N PRO A 159 -25.36 -12.41 -4.56
CA PRO A 159 -26.06 -11.14 -4.35
C PRO A 159 -25.15 -9.94 -4.57
N GLY A 160 -25.57 -8.98 -5.38
CA GLY A 160 -24.68 -7.89 -5.76
C GLY A 160 -25.32 -6.74 -6.50
N VAL A 161 -24.46 -5.77 -6.85
CA VAL A 161 -24.84 -4.50 -7.48
C VAL A 161 -23.98 -4.20 -8.70
N PHE A 162 -24.56 -3.48 -9.65
CA PHE A 162 -23.92 -3.00 -10.87
C PHE A 162 -24.35 -1.56 -11.15
N TYR A 163 -23.47 -0.72 -11.69
CA TYR A 163 -23.83 0.62 -12.16
C TYR A 163 -23.82 0.64 -13.68
N ASP A 164 -24.97 0.91 -14.27
CA ASP A 164 -25.10 1.11 -15.70
C ASP A 164 -24.82 2.58 -16.03
N ALA A 165 -23.62 2.85 -16.55
CA ALA A 165 -23.20 4.19 -16.93
C ALA A 165 -24.02 4.77 -18.09
N ALA A 166 -24.63 3.94 -18.95
CA ALA A 166 -25.41 4.41 -20.09
C ALA A 166 -26.77 4.98 -19.65
N THR A 167 -27.41 4.36 -18.66
CA THR A 167 -28.70 4.82 -18.11
C THR A 167 -28.54 5.67 -16.85
N GLY A 168 -27.37 5.65 -16.22
CA GLY A 168 -27.11 6.25 -14.92
C GLY A 168 -27.85 5.54 -13.78
N ARG A 169 -28.29 4.30 -13.96
CA ARG A 169 -29.09 3.55 -12.97
C ARG A 169 -28.20 2.55 -12.22
N ILE A 170 -28.56 2.33 -10.96
CA ILE A 170 -27.96 1.27 -10.14
C ILE A 170 -28.83 0.03 -10.28
N HIS A 171 -28.24 -1.10 -10.63
CA HIS A 171 -28.90 -2.39 -10.73
C HIS A 171 -28.52 -3.25 -9.52
N VAL A 172 -29.46 -4.05 -9.04
CA VAL A 172 -29.27 -4.97 -7.92
C VAL A 172 -29.99 -6.28 -8.22
N ARG A 173 -29.37 -7.39 -7.83
CA ARG A 173 -29.99 -8.72 -7.86
C ARG A 173 -29.51 -9.53 -6.68
N LEU A 174 -30.46 -9.94 -5.84
CA LEU A 174 -30.21 -10.67 -4.60
C LEU A 174 -30.66 -12.13 -4.74
N ALA A 175 -30.33 -12.77 -5.87
CA ALA A 175 -30.71 -14.15 -6.10
C ALA A 175 -29.96 -15.08 -5.14
N HIS A 176 -30.61 -16.18 -4.75
CA HIS A 176 -30.00 -17.19 -3.91
C HIS A 176 -28.77 -17.79 -4.59
N THR A 177 -27.73 -18.06 -3.80
CA THR A 177 -26.64 -18.93 -4.26
C THR A 177 -27.02 -20.38 -4.00
N ARG A 178 -26.66 -21.28 -4.92
CA ARG A 178 -26.95 -22.72 -4.80
C ARG A 178 -25.77 -23.54 -5.26
N MET A 179 -24.68 -23.45 -4.51
CA MET A 179 -23.45 -24.20 -4.79
C MET A 179 -23.38 -25.41 -3.88
N LYS A 180 -23.46 -26.61 -4.46
CA LYS A 180 -23.39 -27.88 -3.72
C LYS A 180 -22.06 -28.10 -2.97
N TYR A 181 -21.02 -27.37 -3.37
CA TYR A 181 -19.68 -27.45 -2.77
C TYR A 181 -19.52 -26.55 -1.55
N LEU A 182 -20.41 -25.58 -1.38
CA LEU A 182 -20.46 -24.75 -0.20
C LEU A 182 -21.30 -25.45 0.87
N ALA A 183 -21.02 -25.16 2.15
CA ALA A 183 -21.94 -25.55 3.21
C ALA A 183 -23.29 -24.85 3.02
N ASP A 184 -24.37 -25.43 3.55
CA ASP A 184 -25.72 -24.86 3.41
C ASP A 184 -25.77 -23.45 4.02
N GLU A 185 -25.06 -23.23 5.14
CA GLU A 185 -24.93 -21.92 5.80
C GLU A 185 -24.10 -20.89 5.03
N ASP A 186 -23.24 -21.33 4.11
CA ASP A 186 -22.42 -20.44 3.28
C ASP A 186 -23.17 -19.98 2.02
N ASN A 187 -24.33 -20.58 1.71
CA ASN A 187 -25.17 -20.14 0.61
C ASN A 187 -26.16 -19.04 1.02
N TYR A 188 -26.35 -18.04 0.17
CA TYR A 188 -27.39 -17.03 0.36
C TYR A 188 -28.78 -17.63 0.12
N THR A 189 -29.60 -17.64 1.17
CA THR A 189 -31.00 -18.10 1.14
C THR A 189 -31.99 -17.05 1.65
N GLY A 190 -31.53 -15.81 1.84
CA GLY A 190 -32.32 -14.71 2.40
C GLY A 190 -33.35 -14.08 1.45
N GLU A 191 -33.88 -12.92 1.85
CA GLU A 191 -34.86 -12.16 1.05
C GLU A 191 -34.26 -11.68 -0.28
N THR A 192 -35.03 -11.78 -1.37
CA THR A 192 -34.54 -11.49 -2.72
C THR A 192 -35.08 -10.17 -3.29
N ASP A 193 -36.14 -9.62 -2.69
CA ASP A 193 -36.69 -8.32 -3.05
C ASP A 193 -35.97 -7.19 -2.28
N PRO A 194 -35.13 -6.37 -2.94
CA PRO A 194 -34.35 -5.32 -2.29
C PRO A 194 -35.23 -4.20 -1.72
N ARG A 195 -36.52 -4.13 -2.06
CA ARG A 195 -37.46 -3.17 -1.46
C ARG A 195 -37.76 -3.47 0.00
N LYS A 196 -37.52 -4.71 0.45
CA LYS A 196 -37.77 -5.17 1.82
C LYS A 196 -36.51 -5.17 2.69
N LEU A 197 -35.35 -4.85 2.11
CA LEU A 197 -34.06 -4.89 2.79
C LEU A 197 -33.43 -3.50 2.78
N SER A 198 -32.92 -3.07 3.93
CA SER A 198 -32.01 -1.94 3.97
C SER A 198 -30.64 -2.39 3.46
N LEU A 199 -30.13 -1.69 2.45
CA LEU A 199 -28.81 -1.92 1.87
C LEU A 199 -27.93 -0.69 2.06
N VAL A 200 -26.65 -0.91 2.39
CA VAL A 200 -25.63 0.14 2.37
C VAL A 200 -24.98 0.10 0.99
N ILE A 201 -25.20 1.11 0.14
CA ILE A 201 -24.64 1.16 -1.22
C ILE A 201 -23.66 2.33 -1.34
N GLY A 202 -22.39 2.04 -1.57
CA GLY A 202 -21.31 3.02 -1.71
C GLY A 202 -20.83 3.14 -3.16
N ALA A 203 -20.52 4.35 -3.60
CA ALA A 203 -19.99 4.63 -4.94
C ALA A 203 -18.50 4.97 -4.91
N ALA A 204 -17.73 4.39 -5.83
CA ALA A 204 -16.28 4.57 -5.90
C ALA A 204 -15.88 6.03 -6.17
N SER A 205 -16.69 6.76 -6.93
CA SER A 205 -16.52 8.18 -7.27
C SER A 205 -16.67 9.13 -6.09
N HIS A 206 -17.34 8.73 -5.01
CA HIS A 206 -17.44 9.56 -3.81
C HIS A 206 -16.15 9.53 -2.97
N GLY A 207 -15.19 8.67 -3.32
CA GLY A 207 -13.93 8.55 -2.59
C GLY A 207 -14.10 7.91 -1.20
N PRO A 208 -13.20 8.21 -0.25
CA PRO A 208 -13.27 7.65 1.08
C PRO A 208 -14.46 8.16 1.91
N THR A 209 -14.95 7.34 2.84
CA THR A 209 -15.97 7.81 3.81
C THR A 209 -15.34 8.74 4.83
N LEU A 210 -14.14 8.42 5.31
CA LEU A 210 -13.37 9.25 6.24
C LEU A 210 -11.95 9.43 5.73
N SER A 211 -11.51 10.68 5.57
CA SER A 211 -10.14 11.02 5.19
C SER A 211 -9.46 11.80 6.32
N LEU A 212 -8.30 11.33 6.78
CA LEU A 212 -7.38 12.06 7.64
C LEU A 212 -6.24 12.59 6.76
N LYS A 213 -6.27 13.87 6.40
CA LYS A 213 -5.27 14.51 5.53
C LYS A 213 -4.47 15.50 6.34
N ASP A 214 -3.14 15.44 6.26
CA ASP A 214 -2.24 16.37 6.96
C ASP A 214 -2.44 16.44 8.49
N CYS A 215 -3.06 15.40 9.05
CA CYS A 215 -3.38 15.36 10.47
C CYS A 215 -2.13 15.10 11.29
N ARG A 216 -2.01 15.80 12.44
CA ARG A 216 -0.91 15.57 13.37
C ARG A 216 -1.40 15.44 14.80
N TYR A 217 -0.85 14.50 15.57
CA TYR A 217 -1.23 14.27 16.96
C TYR A 217 -2.76 14.10 17.14
N GLY A 218 -3.33 13.26 16.28
CA GLY A 218 -4.77 13.01 16.19
C GLY A 218 -5.17 11.65 16.76
N ARG A 219 -6.37 11.57 17.33
CA ARG A 219 -6.97 10.33 17.84
C ARG A 219 -8.36 10.11 17.24
N LEU A 220 -8.61 8.92 16.72
CA LEU A 220 -9.91 8.46 16.22
C LEU A 220 -10.33 7.22 17.03
N LEU A 221 -11.39 7.36 17.81
CA LEU A 221 -11.74 6.36 18.84
C LEU A 221 -13.19 5.89 18.71
N ASP A 222 -13.44 4.59 18.86
CA ASP A 222 -14.79 4.04 19.07
C ASP A 222 -15.81 4.42 17.96
N LEU A 223 -15.40 4.38 16.68
CA LEU A 223 -16.25 4.72 15.53
C LEU A 223 -16.42 3.55 14.57
N VAL A 224 -17.59 3.48 13.93
CA VAL A 224 -17.81 2.62 12.77
C VAL A 224 -17.77 3.47 11.50
N VAL A 225 -17.02 3.03 10.50
CA VAL A 225 -16.92 3.67 9.19
C VAL A 225 -17.29 2.68 8.11
N ARG A 226 -18.29 3.02 7.28
CA ARG A 226 -18.80 2.16 6.21
C ARG A 226 -19.30 2.96 5.02
N GLY A 227 -19.87 2.26 4.02
CA GLY A 227 -20.57 2.91 2.91
C GLY A 227 -19.66 3.52 1.84
N SER A 228 -18.35 3.27 1.88
CA SER A 228 -17.47 3.67 0.78
C SER A 228 -17.61 2.71 -0.40
N GLY A 229 -17.57 3.22 -1.63
CA GLY A 229 -17.34 2.41 -2.83
C GLY A 229 -15.86 2.29 -3.22
N SER A 230 -14.94 2.80 -2.40
CA SER A 230 -13.49 2.70 -2.61
C SER A 230 -12.79 2.28 -1.31
N THR A 231 -12.47 3.22 -0.43
CA THR A 231 -11.79 3.00 0.86
C THR A 231 -12.62 3.53 2.02
N ALA A 232 -12.82 2.77 3.10
CA ALA A 232 -13.58 3.31 4.24
C ALA A 232 -12.81 4.46 4.94
N ILE A 233 -11.55 4.25 5.29
CA ILE A 233 -10.68 5.24 5.93
C ILE A 233 -9.40 5.46 5.10
N GLU A 234 -9.16 6.69 4.69
CA GLU A 234 -7.90 7.11 4.05
C GLU A 234 -7.09 7.96 5.03
N ILE A 235 -5.79 7.66 5.15
CA ILE A 235 -4.82 8.46 5.90
C ILE A 235 -3.74 8.88 4.92
N ASP A 236 -3.51 10.18 4.83
CA ASP A 236 -2.56 10.76 3.90
C ASP A 236 -1.78 11.88 4.59
N HIS A 237 -0.44 11.82 4.49
CA HIS A 237 0.46 12.79 5.10
C HIS A 237 0.27 12.96 6.63
N GLY A 238 -0.02 11.87 7.35
CA GLY A 238 -0.27 11.88 8.79
C GLY A 238 0.99 11.85 9.66
N GLU A 239 0.93 12.43 10.86
CA GLU A 239 2.00 12.34 11.86
C GLU A 239 1.43 12.02 13.25
N GLN A 240 1.93 10.98 13.92
CA GLN A 240 1.52 10.62 15.28
C GLN A 240 0.00 10.46 15.41
N LEU A 241 -0.56 9.49 14.70
CA LEU A 241 -1.99 9.22 14.67
C LEU A 241 -2.32 7.93 15.43
N VAL A 242 -3.44 7.94 16.14
CA VAL A 242 -3.97 6.75 16.84
C VAL A 242 -5.39 6.47 16.38
N LEU A 243 -5.63 5.27 15.88
CA LEU A 243 -6.95 4.69 15.68
C LEU A 243 -7.11 3.60 16.74
N ASP A 244 -8.15 3.68 17.56
CA ASP A 244 -8.43 2.69 18.61
C ASP A 244 -9.92 2.35 18.69
N GLY A 245 -10.28 1.08 18.73
CA GLY A 245 -11.69 0.67 18.81
C GLY A 245 -12.51 0.98 17.55
N VAL A 246 -11.86 1.20 16.41
CA VAL A 246 -12.52 1.56 15.14
C VAL A 246 -12.97 0.29 14.41
N THR A 247 -14.12 0.34 13.74
CA THR A 247 -14.52 -0.70 12.77
C THR A 247 -14.65 -0.09 11.38
N ALA A 248 -13.91 -0.62 10.42
CA ALA A 248 -13.90 -0.17 9.04
C ALA A 248 -14.38 -1.28 8.09
N TYR A 249 -15.50 -1.03 7.41
CA TYR A 249 -16.06 -1.91 6.37
C TYR A 249 -15.61 -1.42 4.99
N GLY A 250 -14.62 -2.11 4.44
CA GLY A 250 -13.96 -1.73 3.19
C GLY A 250 -14.63 -2.26 1.94
N ALA A 251 -14.49 -1.52 0.84
CA ALA A 251 -14.76 -1.99 -0.51
C ALA A 251 -13.46 -2.50 -1.15
N ALA A 252 -12.76 -1.65 -1.91
CA ALA A 252 -11.41 -1.95 -2.39
C ALA A 252 -10.40 -1.98 -1.22
N SER A 253 -10.60 -1.17 -0.18
CA SER A 253 -9.85 -1.24 1.07
C SER A 253 -10.66 -0.81 2.29
N ALA A 254 -10.35 -1.33 3.47
CA ALA A 254 -10.91 -0.81 4.72
C ALA A 254 -10.10 0.39 5.20
N ILE A 255 -8.76 0.27 5.21
CA ILE A 255 -7.85 1.38 5.55
C ILE A 255 -6.76 1.49 4.50
N ARG A 256 -6.56 2.69 3.95
CA ARG A 256 -5.44 3.02 3.08
C ARG A 256 -4.58 4.11 3.73
N VAL A 257 -3.27 3.94 3.67
CA VAL A 257 -2.30 4.85 4.30
C VAL A 257 -1.20 5.24 3.32
N ALA A 258 -0.93 6.52 3.20
CA ALA A 258 0.17 7.09 2.43
C ALA A 258 0.93 8.13 3.27
N ASP A 259 2.24 8.22 3.04
CA ASP A 259 3.15 9.24 3.57
C ASP A 259 2.98 9.57 5.06
N THR A 260 2.75 8.54 5.87
CA THR A 260 2.41 8.69 7.28
C THR A 260 3.54 8.21 8.18
N ALA A 261 3.84 8.98 9.23
CA ALA A 261 4.82 8.62 10.25
C ALA A 261 4.16 8.48 11.63
N GLY A 262 4.44 7.39 12.33
CA GLY A 262 3.94 7.21 13.71
C GLY A 262 2.46 6.86 13.78
N LEU A 263 2.01 5.84 13.03
CA LEU A 263 0.61 5.39 13.05
C LEU A 263 0.43 4.22 14.02
N ARG A 264 -0.54 4.34 14.94
CA ARG A 264 -0.99 3.23 15.78
C ARG A 264 -2.42 2.85 15.40
N VAL A 265 -2.63 1.60 15.02
CA VAL A 265 -3.96 1.02 14.77
C VAL A 265 -4.17 -0.07 15.80
N LEU A 266 -5.08 0.18 16.73
CA LEU A 266 -5.27 -0.59 17.95
C LEU A 266 -6.72 -1.05 18.05
N ASN A 267 -6.97 -2.26 18.54
CA ASN A 267 -8.32 -2.80 18.80
C ASN A 267 -9.31 -2.53 17.65
N THR A 268 -8.85 -2.59 16.41
CA THR A 268 -9.62 -2.17 15.23
C THR A 268 -10.02 -3.39 14.42
N ALA A 269 -11.25 -3.39 13.90
CA ALA A 269 -11.74 -4.41 12.98
C ALA A 269 -11.80 -3.86 11.55
N CYS A 270 -11.08 -4.49 10.64
CA CYS A 270 -11.11 -4.20 9.21
C CYS A 270 -11.74 -5.39 8.48
N ARG A 271 -12.88 -5.16 7.82
CA ARG A 271 -13.64 -6.16 7.07
C ARG A 271 -13.54 -5.88 5.58
N GLY A 272 -13.19 -6.90 4.80
CA GLY A 272 -13.15 -6.81 3.34
C GLY A 272 -14.47 -7.22 2.66
N PRO A 273 -14.47 -7.29 1.32
CA PRO A 273 -15.68 -7.52 0.54
C PRO A 273 -15.98 -9.01 0.24
N SER A 274 -15.29 -9.96 0.89
CA SER A 274 -15.59 -11.39 0.69
C SER A 274 -16.83 -11.81 1.50
N ALA A 275 -17.85 -12.30 0.81
CA ALA A 275 -19.00 -12.95 1.43
C ALA A 275 -18.71 -14.46 1.66
N PRO A 276 -19.53 -15.17 2.46
CA PRO A 276 -19.37 -16.61 2.69
C PRO A 276 -19.30 -17.45 1.41
N TRP A 277 -20.07 -17.06 0.38
CA TRP A 277 -20.12 -17.72 -0.93
C TRP A 277 -19.04 -17.26 -1.93
N THR A 278 -18.14 -16.35 -1.53
CA THR A 278 -17.15 -15.78 -2.44
C THR A 278 -16.00 -16.75 -2.71
N PHE A 279 -15.65 -16.94 -3.98
CA PHE A 279 -14.40 -17.57 -4.41
C PHE A 279 -13.36 -16.50 -4.76
N ARG A 280 -12.06 -16.83 -4.59
CA ARG A 280 -10.95 -15.93 -4.96
C ARG A 280 -11.10 -15.33 -6.36
N GLY A 281 -11.43 -16.16 -7.35
CA GLY A 281 -11.55 -15.75 -8.75
C GLY A 281 -12.67 -14.72 -8.99
N SER A 282 -13.78 -14.83 -8.25
CA SER A 282 -14.94 -13.94 -8.36
C SER A 282 -14.55 -12.51 -8.04
N LEU A 283 -13.84 -12.27 -6.93
CA LEU A 283 -13.39 -10.93 -6.60
C LEU A 283 -12.20 -10.48 -7.47
N LYS A 284 -11.18 -11.35 -7.62
CA LYS A 284 -9.93 -11.00 -8.33
C LYS A 284 -10.15 -10.60 -9.79
N TYR A 285 -11.07 -11.28 -10.49
CA TYR A 285 -11.24 -11.07 -11.93
C TYR A 285 -12.60 -10.48 -12.33
N ARG A 286 -13.67 -10.74 -11.56
CA ARG A 286 -15.04 -10.27 -11.86
C ARG A 286 -15.53 -9.16 -10.92
N SER A 287 -14.67 -8.66 -10.03
CA SER A 287 -14.90 -7.49 -9.17
C SER A 287 -13.64 -6.60 -9.07
N VAL A 288 -13.33 -6.08 -7.88
CA VAL A 288 -12.06 -5.43 -7.53
C VAL A 288 -11.16 -6.38 -6.75
N GLU A 289 -9.86 -6.31 -7.02
CA GLU A 289 -8.85 -6.90 -6.16
C GLU A 289 -8.73 -6.02 -4.90
N ALA A 290 -9.42 -6.44 -3.84
CA ALA A 290 -9.50 -5.70 -2.59
C ALA A 290 -8.36 -6.08 -1.64
N ARG A 291 -7.81 -5.05 -0.98
CA ARG A 291 -6.79 -5.16 0.07
C ARG A 291 -7.35 -4.58 1.36
N ILE A 292 -7.48 -5.39 2.41
CA ILE A 292 -8.10 -4.94 3.67
C ILE A 292 -7.38 -3.70 4.23
N PHE A 293 -6.06 -3.76 4.34
CA PHE A 293 -5.22 -2.67 4.82
C PHE A 293 -4.08 -2.44 3.84
N SER A 294 -3.88 -1.21 3.38
CA SER A 294 -2.84 -0.89 2.39
C SER A 294 -2.03 0.33 2.77
N ALA A 295 -0.77 0.11 3.15
CA ALA A 295 0.25 1.13 3.38
C ALA A 295 1.36 1.09 2.31
N SER A 296 1.01 0.76 1.07
CA SER A 296 1.93 0.70 -0.07
C SER A 296 1.71 1.85 -1.04
N SER A 297 2.74 2.68 -1.25
CA SER A 297 2.87 3.50 -2.47
C SER A 297 3.90 2.84 -3.39
N TRP A 298 3.53 2.55 -4.64
CA TRP A 298 4.46 1.97 -5.64
C TRP A 298 5.53 2.96 -6.12
N THR A 299 5.34 4.25 -5.81
CA THR A 299 6.27 5.35 -6.03
C THR A 299 6.60 5.96 -4.68
N PRO A 300 7.64 5.47 -3.97
CA PRO A 300 7.98 5.98 -2.66
C PRO A 300 8.37 7.46 -2.76
N THR A 301 7.54 8.33 -2.17
CA THR A 301 7.82 9.73 -1.88
C THR A 301 8.60 9.75 -0.56
N TRP A 302 9.87 10.15 -0.56
CA TRP A 302 10.65 10.21 0.68
C TRP A 302 10.14 11.36 1.56
N PRO A 303 9.78 11.13 2.84
CA PRO A 303 10.27 10.02 3.67
C PRO A 303 9.38 8.76 3.81
N GLY A 304 8.21 8.70 3.17
CA GLY A 304 7.35 7.51 3.09
C GLY A 304 6.74 7.04 4.42
N ASN A 305 6.02 5.91 4.37
CA ASN A 305 5.38 5.29 5.54
C ASN A 305 6.42 4.74 6.52
N ARG A 306 6.30 5.09 7.81
CA ARG A 306 7.20 4.59 8.87
C ARG A 306 6.62 4.61 10.27
N ASP A 307 7.20 3.83 11.17
CA ASP A 307 6.89 3.80 12.60
C ASP A 307 5.45 3.36 12.89
N PHE A 308 5.06 2.17 12.40
CA PHE A 308 3.70 1.67 12.56
C PHE A 308 3.60 0.65 13.70
N GLU A 309 2.51 0.74 14.46
CA GLU A 309 2.08 -0.29 15.41
C GLU A 309 0.66 -0.73 15.07
N LEU A 310 0.51 -1.98 14.63
CA LEU A 310 -0.77 -2.62 14.39
C LEU A 310 -0.97 -3.68 15.47
N ALA A 311 -1.80 -3.39 16.47
CA ALA A 311 -1.99 -4.27 17.61
C ALA A 311 -3.45 -4.60 17.95
N SER A 312 -3.71 -5.85 18.31
CA SER A 312 -5.06 -6.30 18.74
C SER A 312 -6.14 -6.05 17.70
N ASN A 313 -5.80 -6.14 16.41
CA ASN A 313 -6.75 -5.89 15.32
C ASN A 313 -7.32 -7.19 14.75
N GLU A 314 -8.42 -7.07 14.03
CA GLU A 314 -8.98 -8.13 13.19
C GLU A 314 -8.94 -7.70 11.73
N PHE A 315 -8.32 -8.50 10.87
CA PHE A 315 -8.30 -8.31 9.42
C PHE A 315 -8.97 -9.53 8.79
N THR A 316 -10.20 -9.39 8.31
CA THR A 316 -10.94 -10.54 7.80
C THR A 316 -11.65 -10.32 6.47
N ASP A 317 -11.90 -11.43 5.79
CA ASP A 317 -12.86 -11.56 4.70
C ASP A 317 -12.49 -10.76 3.43
N SER A 318 -11.35 -11.13 2.81
CA SER A 318 -10.89 -10.45 1.59
C SER A 318 -10.15 -11.39 0.63
N VAL A 319 -9.79 -10.86 -0.54
CA VAL A 319 -8.81 -11.48 -1.43
C VAL A 319 -7.42 -11.26 -0.87
N ASP A 320 -7.03 -9.98 -0.71
CA ASP A 320 -5.75 -9.59 -0.15
C ASP A 320 -5.94 -8.94 1.23
N GLY A 321 -5.00 -9.20 2.14
CA GLY A 321 -5.02 -8.75 3.53
C GLY A 321 -4.28 -7.43 3.75
N VAL A 322 -3.14 -7.48 4.45
CA VAL A 322 -2.37 -6.36 4.98
C VAL A 322 -1.12 -6.10 4.14
N PHE A 323 -1.07 -4.96 3.45
CA PHE A 323 0.06 -4.56 2.61
C PHE A 323 0.94 -3.55 3.36
N ILE A 324 2.09 -4.01 3.85
CA ILE A 324 3.05 -3.20 4.64
C ILE A 324 4.46 -3.20 4.06
N GLY A 325 4.63 -3.64 2.81
CA GLY A 325 5.95 -3.77 2.21
C GLY A 325 6.77 -2.48 2.22
N ASN A 326 6.17 -1.33 1.94
CA ASN A 326 6.88 -0.05 1.89
C ASN A 326 6.86 0.74 3.20
N VAL A 327 6.76 0.04 4.34
CA VAL A 327 6.70 0.66 5.67
C VAL A 327 7.96 0.31 6.46
N LYS A 328 8.67 1.34 6.93
CA LYS A 328 9.83 1.14 7.82
C LYS A 328 9.36 1.03 9.28
N ARG A 329 9.97 0.15 10.07
CA ARG A 329 9.68 -0.03 11.51
C ARG A 329 8.22 -0.35 11.78
N VAL A 330 7.86 -1.61 11.57
CA VAL A 330 6.50 -2.13 11.80
C VAL A 330 6.49 -3.06 13.01
N ARG A 331 5.61 -2.79 13.97
CA ARG A 331 5.22 -3.74 15.01
C ARG A 331 3.81 -4.24 14.71
N PHE A 332 3.67 -5.52 14.43
CA PHE A 332 2.40 -6.17 14.10
C PHE A 332 2.16 -7.29 15.12
N HIS A 333 1.32 -7.05 16.14
CA HIS A 333 1.17 -8.03 17.21
C HIS A 333 -0.23 -8.20 17.79
N HIS A 334 -0.53 -9.38 18.32
CA HIS A 334 -1.84 -9.70 18.91
C HIS A 334 -3.01 -9.56 17.94
N ASN A 335 -2.76 -9.62 16.63
CA ASN A 335 -3.81 -9.52 15.61
C ASN A 335 -4.39 -10.89 15.27
N LEU A 336 -5.64 -10.89 14.81
CA LEU A 336 -6.27 -11.98 14.08
C LEU A 336 -6.29 -11.62 12.60
N LEU A 337 -5.75 -12.47 11.75
CA LEU A 337 -5.90 -12.37 10.30
C LEU A 337 -6.54 -13.66 9.81
N ASP A 338 -7.72 -13.54 9.20
CA ASP A 338 -8.57 -14.68 8.87
C ASP A 338 -9.34 -14.52 7.56
N ASN A 339 -9.55 -15.61 6.84
CA ASN A 339 -10.31 -15.63 5.58
C ASN A 339 -9.76 -14.70 4.49
N VAL A 340 -8.47 -14.86 4.20
CA VAL A 340 -7.78 -14.14 3.12
C VAL A 340 -7.43 -15.13 2.02
N SER A 341 -8.15 -15.02 0.90
CA SER A 341 -8.13 -16.02 -0.17
C SER A 341 -6.92 -15.92 -1.11
N ASP A 342 -6.07 -14.90 -0.95
CA ASP A 342 -4.79 -14.72 -1.68
C ASP A 342 -3.65 -14.32 -0.72
N ASP A 343 -3.17 -13.08 -0.74
CA ASP A 343 -2.01 -12.66 0.05
C ASP A 343 -2.40 -12.06 1.41
N GLY A 344 -2.00 -12.74 2.50
CA GLY A 344 -2.27 -12.36 3.89
C GLY A 344 -1.56 -11.09 4.33
N VAL A 345 -0.23 -11.14 4.42
CA VAL A 345 0.62 -10.00 4.76
C VAL A 345 1.67 -9.84 3.66
N PHE A 346 1.58 -8.76 2.91
CA PHE A 346 2.51 -8.46 1.83
C PHE A 346 3.70 -7.67 2.39
N LEU A 347 4.88 -8.29 2.40
CA LEU A 347 6.07 -7.79 3.09
C LEU A 347 7.09 -7.10 2.19
N THR A 348 7.05 -7.31 0.88
CA THR A 348 8.12 -6.79 0.02
C THR A 348 8.20 -5.28 0.05
N ALA A 349 9.26 -4.78 0.69
CA ALA A 349 9.73 -3.43 0.49
C ALA A 349 10.13 -3.21 -0.96
N GLY A 350 9.83 -2.02 -1.45
CA GLY A 350 10.14 -1.46 -2.75
C GLY A 350 11.64 -1.31 -3.01
N THR A 351 12.43 -2.31 -2.66
CA THR A 351 13.76 -2.65 -3.19
C THR A 351 13.78 -2.80 -4.73
N ALA A 352 12.74 -2.37 -5.43
CA ALA A 352 12.62 -2.39 -6.87
C ALA A 352 12.70 -0.95 -7.39
N PHE A 353 13.92 -0.42 -7.54
CA PHE A 353 14.41 0.27 -8.75
C PHE A 353 15.90 0.63 -8.62
N ASP A 354 16.36 1.08 -7.45
CA ASP A 354 17.74 1.56 -7.22
C ASP A 354 18.70 0.53 -6.61
N GLY A 355 18.20 -0.42 -5.82
CA GLY A 355 19.03 -1.36 -5.04
C GLY A 355 19.61 -0.76 -3.75
N GLU A 356 19.22 0.47 -3.41
CA GLU A 356 19.76 1.25 -2.28
C GLU A 356 18.70 1.56 -1.22
N THR A 357 17.42 1.55 -1.57
CA THR A 357 16.33 1.83 -0.62
C THR A 357 16.17 0.66 0.38
N PRO A 358 16.40 0.88 1.70
CA PRO A 358 16.33 -0.19 2.68
C PRO A 358 14.89 -0.72 2.82
N GLY A 359 14.72 -2.02 2.59
CA GLY A 359 13.55 -2.78 3.04
C GLY A 359 13.71 -3.35 4.44
N GLY A 360 12.60 -3.69 5.10
CA GLY A 360 12.60 -4.33 6.42
C GLY A 360 12.45 -3.39 7.62
N GLU A 361 12.77 -3.92 8.80
CA GLU A 361 12.46 -3.48 10.18
C GLU A 361 11.04 -3.85 10.62
N PHE A 362 10.62 -5.12 10.50
CA PHE A 362 9.32 -5.57 11.03
C PHE A 362 9.42 -6.59 12.16
N GLU A 363 8.40 -6.58 13.01
CA GLU A 363 8.21 -7.46 14.15
C GLU A 363 6.78 -7.98 14.14
N ILE A 364 6.62 -9.25 13.78
CA ILE A 364 5.32 -9.91 13.67
C ILE A 364 5.23 -10.92 14.80
N THR A 365 4.53 -10.57 15.87
CA THR A 365 4.53 -11.38 17.09
C THR A 365 3.16 -11.64 17.71
N GLN A 366 2.97 -12.84 18.28
CA GLN A 366 1.75 -13.17 19.04
C GLN A 366 0.45 -12.99 18.25
N ASN A 367 0.48 -13.18 16.93
CA ASN A 367 -0.71 -13.14 16.07
C ASN A 367 -1.26 -14.54 15.82
N ARG A 368 -2.53 -14.60 15.43
CA ARG A 368 -3.12 -15.79 14.82
C ARG A 368 -3.37 -15.51 13.33
N PHE A 369 -2.85 -16.39 12.50
CA PHE A 369 -3.14 -16.44 11.07
C PHE A 369 -3.94 -17.70 10.79
N SER A 370 -5.18 -17.56 10.34
CA SER A 370 -6.04 -18.67 9.96
C SER A 370 -6.63 -18.44 8.58
N ARG A 371 -6.95 -19.50 7.82
CA ARG A 371 -7.54 -19.38 6.48
C ARG A 371 -6.86 -18.32 5.59
N CYS A 372 -5.53 -18.37 5.48
CA CYS A 372 -4.76 -17.48 4.62
C CYS A 372 -4.14 -18.31 3.51
N LEU A 373 -4.43 -18.04 2.24
CA LEU A 373 -3.81 -18.80 1.15
C LEU A 373 -2.29 -18.67 1.21
N THR A 374 -1.75 -17.45 1.13
CA THR A 374 -0.33 -17.15 1.35
C THR A 374 -0.20 -16.22 2.55
N THR A 375 0.34 -16.67 3.67
CA THR A 375 0.37 -15.82 4.88
C THR A 375 1.34 -14.64 4.75
N PHE A 376 2.56 -14.89 4.29
CA PHE A 376 3.55 -13.86 4.00
C PHE A 376 3.88 -13.90 2.52
N ALA A 377 3.44 -12.87 1.82
CA ALA A 377 3.62 -12.74 0.38
C ALA A 377 4.75 -11.76 0.06
N PHE A 378 5.54 -12.12 -0.94
CA PHE A 378 6.57 -11.27 -1.51
C PHE A 378 6.25 -11.00 -2.98
N GLY A 379 6.50 -9.81 -3.49
CA GLY A 379 6.27 -9.55 -4.89
C GLY A 379 6.98 -8.32 -5.42
N VAL A 380 7.28 -8.37 -6.71
CA VAL A 380 7.66 -7.19 -7.49
C VAL A 380 6.43 -6.77 -8.29
N GLY A 381 6.11 -5.47 -8.29
CA GLY A 381 5.22 -4.93 -9.33
C GLY A 381 5.78 -5.33 -10.70
N HIS A 382 5.01 -5.26 -11.79
CA HIS A 382 5.41 -5.79 -13.11
C HIS A 382 6.75 -5.27 -13.73
N GLY A 383 7.59 -4.51 -13.01
CA GLY A 383 9.01 -4.27 -13.27
C GLY A 383 9.93 -5.14 -12.40
N ARG A 384 10.97 -5.73 -12.99
CA ARG A 384 11.91 -6.62 -12.29
C ARG A 384 12.70 -5.85 -11.23
N GLN A 385 12.79 -6.37 -10.01
CA GLN A 385 13.77 -5.93 -9.00
C GLN A 385 15.18 -5.97 -9.59
N LYS A 386 16.00 -4.94 -9.35
CA LYS A 386 17.42 -4.98 -9.69
C LYS A 386 18.11 -5.89 -8.67
N VAL A 387 18.41 -7.13 -9.08
CA VAL A 387 19.27 -8.01 -8.27
C VAL A 387 20.67 -7.39 -8.31
N LEU A 388 21.20 -6.97 -7.17
CA LEU A 388 22.56 -6.46 -7.08
C LEU A 388 23.56 -7.51 -7.61
N ALA A 389 24.69 -7.06 -8.15
CA ALA A 389 25.66 -7.94 -8.82
C ALA A 389 26.24 -9.03 -7.89
N ASP A 390 26.27 -8.76 -6.58
CA ASP A 390 26.68 -9.69 -5.53
C ASP A 390 25.55 -10.62 -5.06
N ARG A 391 24.33 -10.43 -5.57
CA ARG A 391 23.10 -11.06 -5.09
C ARG A 391 23.04 -10.91 -3.56
N ILE A 392 23.17 -9.72 -3.00
CA ILE A 392 22.84 -9.49 -1.58
C ILE A 392 21.64 -8.56 -1.56
N GLN A 393 20.58 -8.93 -0.86
CA GLN A 393 19.46 -8.01 -0.68
C GLN A 393 19.81 -6.96 0.37
N THR A 394 19.69 -5.69 0.01
CA THR A 394 19.85 -4.55 0.92
C THR A 394 18.56 -4.35 1.71
N GLY A 395 18.63 -4.56 3.02
CA GLY A 395 17.49 -4.44 3.93
C GLY A 395 17.77 -5.10 5.27
N SER A 396 17.20 -4.56 6.35
CA SER A 396 17.40 -5.08 7.71
C SER A 396 16.57 -6.32 8.02
N GLY A 397 15.53 -6.59 7.22
CA GLY A 397 14.61 -7.71 7.42
C GLY A 397 13.80 -7.60 8.71
N GLY A 398 13.31 -8.74 9.23
CA GLY A 398 12.48 -8.72 10.43
C GLY A 398 12.33 -10.05 11.16
N HIS A 399 11.60 -10.00 12.27
CA HIS A 399 11.33 -11.14 13.15
C HIS A 399 9.86 -11.54 13.07
N ILE A 400 9.60 -12.84 12.89
CA ILE A 400 8.27 -13.46 12.93
C ILE A 400 8.32 -14.51 14.04
N ALA A 401 7.72 -14.20 15.19
CA ALA A 401 7.87 -15.03 16.38
C ALA A 401 6.64 -15.13 17.26
N ARG A 402 6.47 -16.27 17.93
CA ARG A 402 5.35 -16.50 18.87
C ARG A 402 3.97 -16.44 18.25
N ASN A 403 3.86 -16.63 16.93
CA ASN A 403 2.59 -16.66 16.24
C ASN A 403 2.04 -18.08 16.17
N VAL A 404 0.72 -18.19 16.05
CA VAL A 404 0.01 -19.43 15.72
C VAL A 404 -0.53 -19.34 14.30
N PHE A 405 -0.14 -20.29 13.47
CA PHE A 405 -0.65 -20.45 12.10
C PHE A 405 -1.57 -21.66 12.09
N ASP A 406 -2.85 -21.48 11.71
CA ASP A 406 -3.83 -22.55 11.68
C ASP A 406 -4.45 -22.68 10.27
N PHE A 407 -3.87 -23.58 9.48
CA PHE A 407 -4.29 -23.86 8.10
C PHE A 407 -5.25 -25.06 8.01
N ARG A 408 -5.78 -25.54 9.15
CA ARG A 408 -6.72 -26.67 9.20
C ARG A 408 -8.08 -26.35 8.60
N ARG A 409 -8.46 -25.08 8.45
CA ARG A 409 -9.65 -24.65 7.68
C ARG A 409 -9.17 -24.06 6.34
N PRO A 410 -9.75 -24.46 5.19
CA PRO A 410 -9.36 -23.96 3.88
C PRO A 410 -9.97 -22.58 3.59
N VAL A 411 -9.57 -22.00 2.46
CA VAL A 411 -10.24 -20.88 1.80
C VAL A 411 -10.93 -21.36 0.51
N HIS A 412 -12.04 -20.72 0.14
CA HIS A 412 -12.69 -20.92 -1.15
C HIS A 412 -11.80 -20.34 -2.26
N TYR A 413 -11.20 -21.21 -3.07
CA TYR A 413 -10.17 -20.81 -4.03
C TYR A 413 -10.57 -21.09 -5.48
N TYR A 414 -10.92 -22.35 -5.79
CA TYR A 414 -11.32 -22.77 -7.13
C TYR A 414 -12.83 -22.73 -7.26
N GLN A 415 -13.35 -21.83 -8.11
CA GLN A 415 -14.75 -21.88 -8.50
C GLN A 415 -14.93 -23.02 -9.51
N PRO A 416 -15.85 -23.96 -9.29
CA PRO A 416 -15.98 -25.16 -10.12
C PRO A 416 -16.42 -24.82 -11.54
N HIS A 417 -15.97 -25.59 -12.52
CA HIS A 417 -16.30 -25.44 -13.94
C HIS A 417 -17.65 -26.05 -14.32
N ALA A 418 -18.18 -26.97 -13.51
CA ALA A 418 -19.48 -27.59 -13.74
C ALA A 418 -20.08 -28.12 -12.43
N ALA A 419 -21.35 -28.53 -12.48
CA ALA A 419 -22.04 -29.11 -11.33
C ALA A 419 -21.27 -30.29 -10.73
N ASP A 420 -20.71 -31.17 -11.55
CA ASP A 420 -20.01 -32.40 -11.13
C ASP A 420 -18.48 -32.32 -11.30
N ASP A 421 -17.91 -31.11 -11.21
CA ASP A 421 -16.47 -30.91 -11.23
C ASP A 421 -15.74 -31.72 -10.13
N PRO A 422 -14.83 -32.64 -10.49
CA PRO A 422 -14.11 -33.43 -9.50
C PRO A 422 -13.01 -32.64 -8.77
N GLN A 423 -12.68 -31.42 -9.23
CA GLN A 423 -11.64 -30.61 -8.61
C GLN A 423 -12.09 -30.06 -7.25
N PRO A 424 -11.27 -30.16 -6.19
CA PRO A 424 -11.55 -29.50 -4.92
C PRO A 424 -11.67 -27.99 -5.07
N VAL A 425 -12.74 -27.41 -4.52
CA VAL A 425 -12.99 -25.96 -4.56
C VAL A 425 -12.14 -25.18 -3.54
N ASP A 426 -11.62 -25.90 -2.56
CA ASP A 426 -10.91 -25.39 -1.40
C ASP A 426 -9.39 -25.46 -1.59
N SER A 427 -8.68 -24.47 -1.03
CA SER A 427 -7.22 -24.50 -0.91
C SER A 427 -6.78 -24.29 0.52
N ARG A 428 -5.75 -25.03 0.94
CA ARG A 428 -5.12 -24.89 2.26
C ARG A 428 -4.06 -23.80 2.23
N GLY A 429 -3.93 -23.12 3.37
CA GLY A 429 -2.95 -22.05 3.53
C GLY A 429 -1.50 -22.52 3.57
N ARG A 430 -0.58 -21.59 3.27
CA ARG A 430 0.87 -21.75 3.42
C ARG A 430 1.49 -20.55 4.13
N LEU A 431 2.70 -20.74 4.68
CA LEU A 431 3.43 -19.69 5.39
C LEU A 431 3.94 -18.61 4.45
N PHE A 432 4.62 -18.99 3.37
CA PHE A 432 5.31 -18.06 2.47
C PHE A 432 4.95 -18.33 1.00
N GLY A 433 4.99 -17.28 0.18
CA GLY A 433 4.81 -17.37 -1.26
C GLY A 433 5.22 -16.09 -1.95
N ASP A 434 5.31 -16.12 -3.28
CA ASP A 434 5.68 -14.93 -4.03
C ASP A 434 5.02 -14.78 -5.38
N HIS A 435 5.11 -13.55 -5.90
CA HIS A 435 4.71 -13.16 -7.25
C HIS A 435 5.90 -12.55 -7.99
N GLY A 436 6.23 -13.13 -9.15
CA GLY A 436 7.36 -12.67 -9.96
C GLY A 436 8.74 -13.09 -9.44
N SER A 437 8.79 -13.95 -8.41
CA SER A 437 10.02 -14.46 -7.81
C SER A 437 11.03 -13.36 -7.43
N PRO A 438 10.64 -12.43 -6.54
CA PRO A 438 11.55 -11.41 -6.02
C PRO A 438 12.63 -12.03 -5.13
N ALA A 439 13.67 -11.26 -4.80
CA ALA A 439 14.47 -11.56 -3.63
C ALA A 439 13.62 -11.29 -2.37
N TRP A 440 13.53 -12.28 -1.49
CA TRP A 440 12.80 -12.16 -0.23
C TRP A 440 13.71 -11.55 0.82
N GLU A 441 13.24 -10.51 1.51
CA GLU A 441 14.03 -9.84 2.54
C GLU A 441 14.44 -10.79 3.68
N PRO A 442 15.48 -10.44 4.47
CA PRO A 442 15.91 -11.27 5.58
C PRO A 442 14.77 -11.53 6.59
N VAL A 443 14.61 -12.79 7.01
CA VAL A 443 13.59 -13.16 8.01
C VAL A 443 14.14 -14.11 9.05
N ALA A 444 13.92 -13.75 10.31
CA ALA A 444 14.03 -14.64 11.45
C ALA A 444 12.64 -15.18 11.82
N PHE A 445 12.39 -16.47 11.58
CA PHE A 445 11.15 -17.18 11.89
C PHE A 445 11.38 -18.12 13.08
N HIS A 446 10.96 -17.73 14.28
CA HIS A 446 11.30 -18.49 15.48
C HIS A 446 10.22 -18.56 16.55
N HIS A 447 10.19 -19.66 17.31
CA HIS A 447 9.20 -19.85 18.37
C HIS A 447 7.78 -19.68 17.85
N ASN A 448 7.42 -20.23 16.69
CA ASN A 448 6.05 -20.24 16.18
C ASN A 448 5.46 -21.65 16.28
N THR A 449 4.14 -21.76 16.27
CA THR A 449 3.43 -23.04 16.16
C THR A 449 2.59 -23.02 14.88
N VAL A 450 2.79 -24.00 14.02
CA VAL A 450 2.16 -24.11 12.71
C VAL A 450 1.35 -25.40 12.65
N LEU A 451 0.04 -25.27 12.47
CA LEU A 451 -0.89 -26.37 12.20
C LEU A 451 -1.14 -26.44 10.70
N ASN A 452 -0.39 -27.30 10.01
CA ASN A 452 -0.58 -27.56 8.59
C ASN A 452 -1.65 -28.63 8.40
N ALA A 453 -2.58 -28.43 7.46
CA ALA A 453 -3.47 -29.51 7.05
C ALA A 453 -2.70 -30.57 6.25
N ASP A 454 -2.04 -30.15 5.17
CA ASP A 454 -1.48 -31.05 4.15
C ASP A 454 0.05 -31.05 4.13
N THR A 455 0.63 -31.92 3.29
CA THR A 455 2.06 -31.94 3.00
C THR A 455 2.45 -30.62 2.34
N PRO A 456 3.48 -29.89 2.83
CA PRO A 456 3.87 -28.63 2.23
C PRO A 456 4.33 -28.83 0.78
N PHE A 457 4.12 -27.81 -0.05
CA PHE A 457 4.51 -27.83 -1.47
C PHE A 457 5.98 -28.24 -1.63
N ARG A 458 6.25 -29.20 -2.54
CA ARG A 458 7.57 -29.82 -2.78
C ARG A 458 8.24 -30.39 -1.53
N SER A 459 7.47 -30.71 -0.50
CA SER A 459 7.98 -31.19 0.79
C SER A 459 8.98 -30.22 1.44
N GLY A 460 8.80 -28.91 1.21
CA GLY A 460 9.68 -27.86 1.72
C GLY A 460 9.77 -27.83 3.24
N TYR A 461 10.98 -27.73 3.76
CA TYR A 461 11.27 -27.74 5.19
C TYR A 461 10.47 -26.70 5.97
N GLY A 462 9.97 -27.10 7.15
CA GLY A 462 9.26 -26.20 8.07
C GLY A 462 8.05 -25.51 7.45
N GLY A 463 7.26 -26.22 6.64
CA GLY A 463 6.08 -25.62 5.99
C GLY A 463 6.42 -24.63 4.86
N GLY A 464 7.57 -24.79 4.20
CA GLY A 464 8.00 -23.93 3.09
C GLY A 464 8.85 -22.72 3.50
N THR A 465 9.41 -22.72 4.71
CA THR A 465 10.35 -21.68 5.18
C THR A 465 11.63 -21.58 4.34
N ASN A 466 11.94 -22.61 3.55
CA ASN A 466 13.06 -22.68 2.62
C ASN A 466 12.78 -22.05 1.24
N GLY A 467 11.59 -21.45 1.02
CA GLY A 467 11.23 -20.77 -0.22
C GLY A 467 12.07 -19.51 -0.48
N GLY A 468 12.15 -19.08 -1.76
CA GLY A 468 12.83 -17.83 -2.15
C GLY A 468 14.36 -17.82 -2.03
N MET A 469 14.98 -18.87 -1.49
CA MET A 469 16.41 -18.91 -1.16
C MET A 469 17.37 -18.86 -2.37
N GLY A 470 16.85 -18.96 -3.59
CA GLY A 470 17.65 -18.87 -4.83
C GLY A 470 18.11 -17.45 -5.20
N ARG A 471 17.61 -16.42 -4.50
CA ARG A 471 17.86 -14.99 -4.80
C ARG A 471 18.43 -14.21 -3.61
N ALA A 472 19.08 -14.94 -2.70
CA ALA A 472 19.99 -14.42 -1.69
C ALA A 472 19.42 -13.45 -0.64
N GLY A 473 18.26 -13.82 -0.11
CA GLY A 473 17.83 -13.39 1.22
C GLY A 473 18.41 -14.28 2.32
N ALA A 474 18.51 -13.75 3.54
CA ALA A 474 18.87 -14.52 4.72
C ALA A 474 17.63 -15.11 5.41
N ARG A 475 17.72 -16.36 5.87
CA ARG A 475 16.62 -17.03 6.58
C ARG A 475 17.16 -17.72 7.83
N ARG A 476 16.48 -17.51 8.95
CA ARG A 476 16.80 -18.09 10.25
C ARG A 476 15.55 -18.76 10.82
N VAL A 477 15.56 -20.08 11.01
CA VAL A 477 14.37 -20.86 11.41
C VAL A 477 14.66 -21.65 12.68
N PHE A 478 14.21 -21.15 13.84
CA PHE A 478 14.59 -21.74 15.14
C PHE A 478 13.42 -21.99 16.08
N ASN A 479 13.45 -23.10 16.82
CA ASN A 479 12.54 -23.34 17.94
C ASN A 479 11.04 -23.29 17.58
N ASN A 480 10.66 -23.69 16.37
CA ASN A 480 9.25 -23.75 15.94
C ASN A 480 8.65 -25.16 16.12
N ILE A 481 7.33 -25.24 16.29
CA ILE A 481 6.56 -26.47 16.18
C ILE A 481 5.87 -26.49 14.81
N PHE A 482 6.14 -27.50 14.00
CA PHE A 482 5.43 -27.81 12.76
C PHE A 482 4.63 -29.09 12.94
N LEU A 483 3.31 -28.95 13.04
CA LEU A 483 2.38 -30.07 13.21
C LEU A 483 1.52 -30.20 11.97
N ASN A 484 1.58 -31.34 11.30
CA ASN A 484 0.70 -31.66 10.18
C ASN A 484 -0.47 -32.51 10.67
N THR A 485 -1.70 -32.14 10.34
CA THR A 485 -2.90 -32.85 10.82
C THR A 485 -3.39 -33.94 9.87
N ALA A 486 -3.09 -33.85 8.57
CA ALA A 486 -3.45 -34.86 7.57
C ALA A 486 -2.31 -35.23 6.61
N GLY A 487 -1.38 -34.30 6.33
CA GLY A 487 -0.20 -34.55 5.47
C GLY A 487 1.09 -34.91 6.21
N GLN A 488 2.15 -35.15 5.45
CA GLN A 488 3.48 -35.45 5.98
C GLN A 488 4.32 -34.16 6.15
N PRO A 489 5.21 -34.06 7.16
CA PRO A 489 6.06 -32.89 7.32
C PRO A 489 7.09 -32.78 6.19
N GLY A 490 7.43 -31.55 5.81
CA GLY A 490 8.47 -31.29 4.80
C GLY A 490 9.88 -31.46 5.36
N TYR A 491 10.78 -32.06 4.57
CA TYR A 491 12.18 -32.37 4.92
C TYR A 491 13.20 -31.87 3.88
N VAL A 492 12.73 -31.19 2.82
CA VAL A 492 13.59 -30.66 1.76
C VAL A 492 14.18 -29.32 2.21
N LEU A 493 15.49 -29.29 2.42
CA LEU A 493 16.27 -28.09 2.74
C LEU A 493 16.71 -27.38 1.43
N PRO A 494 17.13 -26.09 1.47
CA PRO A 494 17.68 -25.41 0.31
C PRO A 494 18.91 -26.14 -0.28
N GLU A 495 19.02 -26.19 -1.60
CA GLU A 495 20.19 -26.70 -2.31
C GLU A 495 21.16 -25.57 -2.71
N ILE A 496 22.43 -25.91 -2.95
CA ILE A 496 23.41 -24.98 -3.51
C ILE A 496 22.98 -24.57 -4.92
N VAL A 497 22.86 -23.27 -5.16
CA VAL A 497 22.44 -22.72 -6.45
C VAL A 497 23.63 -22.77 -7.40
N LYS A 498 23.53 -23.60 -8.44
CA LYS A 498 24.54 -23.67 -9.51
C LYS A 498 24.30 -22.54 -10.53
N PRO A 499 25.36 -22.02 -11.18
CA PRO A 499 25.20 -21.06 -12.27
C PRO A 499 24.38 -21.69 -13.40
N LYS A 500 23.58 -20.88 -14.11
CA LYS A 500 22.95 -21.36 -15.35
C LYS A 500 24.02 -21.61 -16.42
N PRO A 501 23.76 -22.49 -17.42
CA PRO A 501 24.75 -22.82 -18.45
C PRO A 501 25.29 -21.60 -19.22
N ASP A 502 24.44 -20.62 -19.49
CA ASP A 502 24.78 -19.34 -20.14
C ASP A 502 25.57 -18.39 -19.22
N GLU A 503 25.24 -18.34 -17.94
CA GLU A 503 25.97 -17.55 -16.93
C GLU A 503 27.33 -18.16 -16.57
N SER A 504 27.48 -19.48 -16.72
CA SER A 504 28.70 -20.22 -16.38
C SER A 504 29.89 -19.88 -17.30
N ALA A 505 29.61 -19.43 -18.54
CA ALA A 505 30.61 -18.92 -19.47
C ALA A 505 31.14 -17.52 -19.09
N ALA A 506 30.39 -16.76 -18.27
CA ALA A 506 30.73 -15.41 -17.82
C ALA A 506 31.47 -15.40 -16.46
N GLY A 507 31.93 -16.55 -15.96
CA GLY A 507 32.65 -16.66 -14.68
C GLY A 507 31.77 -16.63 -13.43
N ALA A 508 30.45 -16.81 -13.57
CA ALA A 508 29.53 -16.88 -12.44
C ALA A 508 29.79 -18.11 -11.56
N LYS A 509 29.80 -17.92 -10.24
CA LYS A 509 30.14 -18.92 -9.23
C LYS A 509 28.88 -19.51 -8.58
N SER A 510 28.90 -20.81 -8.25
CA SER A 510 27.88 -21.42 -7.37
C SER A 510 27.73 -20.64 -6.05
N PHE A 511 26.51 -20.57 -5.54
CA PHE A 511 26.14 -19.80 -4.35
C PHE A 511 25.44 -20.70 -3.32
N VAL A 512 25.92 -20.62 -2.07
CA VAL A 512 25.29 -21.29 -0.92
C VAL A 512 24.24 -20.34 -0.34
N PRO A 513 22.95 -20.73 -0.27
CA PRO A 513 21.94 -19.89 0.34
C PRO A 513 22.26 -19.54 1.79
N ASP A 514 22.04 -18.28 2.19
CA ASP A 514 22.16 -17.86 3.60
C ASP A 514 20.97 -18.33 4.43
N PHE A 515 20.92 -19.63 4.68
CA PHE A 515 19.90 -20.30 5.46
C PHE A 515 20.52 -20.85 6.74
N ALA A 516 19.77 -20.80 7.85
CA ALA A 516 20.08 -21.58 9.03
C ALA A 516 18.77 -22.03 9.68
N ALA A 517 18.68 -23.30 10.02
CA ALA A 517 17.57 -23.86 10.76
C ALA A 517 18.07 -24.83 11.82
N ASP A 518 17.47 -24.82 13.02
CA ASP A 518 17.80 -25.75 14.09
C ASP A 518 16.78 -25.74 15.23
N GLY A 519 16.74 -26.78 16.04
CA GLY A 519 15.88 -26.84 17.23
C GLY A 519 14.38 -26.81 16.94
N ASN A 520 13.94 -27.16 15.74
CA ASN A 520 12.52 -27.20 15.39
C ASN A 520 11.94 -28.59 15.67
N LEU A 521 10.66 -28.67 16.04
CA LEU A 521 9.93 -29.93 16.18
C LEU A 521 9.02 -30.16 14.98
N HIS A 522 9.02 -31.38 14.46
CA HIS A 522 8.15 -31.85 13.39
C HIS A 522 7.28 -33.01 13.86
N TRP A 523 5.98 -32.94 13.61
CA TRP A 523 5.05 -34.03 13.93
C TRP A 523 3.95 -34.14 12.88
N SER A 524 3.41 -35.34 12.71
CA SER A 524 2.20 -35.54 11.91
C SER A 524 1.22 -36.50 12.59
N LEU A 525 -0.05 -36.13 12.54
CA LEU A 525 -1.18 -37.00 12.91
C LEU A 525 -1.61 -37.91 11.75
N ALA A 526 -1.01 -37.75 10.56
CA ALA A 526 -1.32 -38.55 9.39
C ALA A 526 -0.93 -40.01 9.62
N PRO A 527 -1.76 -40.97 9.19
CA PRO A 527 -1.40 -42.39 9.23
C PRO A 527 -0.07 -42.66 8.54
N GLY A 528 0.76 -43.51 9.15
CA GLY A 528 2.03 -43.94 8.57
C GLY A 528 3.19 -42.94 8.68
N PHE A 529 3.05 -41.84 9.42
CA PHE A 529 4.21 -41.02 9.77
C PHE A 529 5.20 -41.80 10.65
N ASP A 530 6.43 -41.93 10.19
CA ASP A 530 7.54 -42.54 10.94
C ASP A 530 8.61 -41.49 11.24
N ALA A 531 8.73 -41.12 12.51
CA ALA A 531 9.65 -40.09 12.99
C ALA A 531 11.11 -40.42 12.68
N THR A 532 11.49 -41.70 12.78
CA THR A 532 12.86 -42.17 12.54
C THR A 532 13.25 -41.99 11.07
N THR A 533 12.38 -42.41 10.15
CA THR A 533 12.56 -42.27 8.71
C THR A 533 12.58 -40.80 8.30
N PHE A 534 11.68 -39.99 8.85
CA PHE A 534 11.64 -38.55 8.60
C PHE A 534 12.97 -37.88 9.01
N LEU A 535 13.43 -38.10 10.25
CA LEU A 535 14.72 -37.56 10.71
C LEU A 535 15.88 -38.11 9.87
N GLY A 536 15.83 -39.38 9.46
CA GLY A 536 16.79 -39.97 8.55
C GLY A 536 16.86 -39.22 7.20
N HIS A 537 15.72 -38.88 6.61
CA HIS A 537 15.66 -38.06 5.39
C HIS A 537 16.19 -36.65 5.61
N LEU A 538 15.73 -35.98 6.68
CA LEU A 538 16.14 -34.62 7.01
C LEU A 538 17.65 -34.52 7.29
N ARG A 539 18.21 -35.49 8.02
CA ARG A 539 19.66 -35.55 8.31
C ARG A 539 20.49 -35.93 7.08
N ARG A 540 19.90 -36.56 6.06
CA ARG A 540 20.56 -36.77 4.76
C ARG A 540 20.54 -35.49 3.92
N SER A 541 19.39 -34.81 3.85
CA SER A 541 19.27 -33.53 3.12
C SER A 541 20.09 -32.40 3.77
N SER A 542 20.36 -32.46 5.07
CA SER A 542 21.18 -31.47 5.77
C SER A 542 22.70 -31.64 5.60
N ARG A 543 23.14 -32.74 4.99
CA ARG A 543 24.56 -33.02 4.71
C ARG A 543 25.06 -32.32 3.45
N THR A 544 24.31 -31.39 2.87
CA THR A 544 24.81 -30.53 1.79
C THR A 544 26.14 -29.91 2.23
N VAL A 545 27.20 -30.21 1.48
CA VAL A 545 28.56 -29.77 1.76
C VAL A 545 28.82 -28.51 0.94
N ASP A 546 29.31 -27.45 1.59
CA ASP A 546 29.95 -26.37 0.85
C ASP A 546 31.29 -26.88 0.32
N GLU A 547 31.30 -27.30 -0.95
CA GLU A 547 32.47 -27.87 -1.62
C GLU A 547 33.70 -26.93 -1.59
N ARG A 548 33.50 -25.60 -1.45
CA ARG A 548 34.61 -24.65 -1.34
C ARG A 548 35.18 -24.55 0.07
N ALA A 549 34.34 -24.68 1.09
CA ALA A 549 34.73 -24.59 2.49
C ALA A 549 35.04 -25.96 3.12
N GLY A 550 34.77 -27.06 2.42
CA GLY A 550 35.03 -28.43 2.89
C GLY A 550 34.28 -28.81 4.17
N ARG A 551 33.17 -28.11 4.50
CA ARG A 551 32.42 -28.30 5.76
C ARG A 551 30.94 -28.57 5.49
N ALA A 552 30.35 -29.45 6.30
CA ALA A 552 28.90 -29.65 6.34
C ALA A 552 28.22 -28.40 6.92
N LEU A 553 27.08 -28.00 6.34
CA LEU A 553 26.34 -26.81 6.79
C LEU A 553 25.65 -27.02 8.15
N GLY A 554 25.44 -28.28 8.57
CA GLY A 554 24.95 -28.62 9.91
C GLY A 554 23.50 -28.24 10.20
N TRP A 555 22.73 -27.85 9.18
CA TRP A 555 21.33 -27.44 9.35
C TRP A 555 20.45 -28.54 9.94
N ALA A 556 19.43 -28.10 10.66
CA ALA A 556 18.43 -28.92 11.33
C ALA A 556 19.00 -29.88 12.38
N SER A 557 20.31 -29.89 12.70
CA SER A 557 20.98 -30.98 13.43
C SER A 557 20.35 -31.40 14.77
N ARG A 558 19.69 -30.48 15.47
CA ARG A 558 18.99 -30.68 16.75
C ARG A 558 17.47 -30.67 16.61
N ASP A 559 16.94 -30.66 15.39
CA ASP A 559 15.51 -30.82 15.14
C ASP A 559 14.99 -32.15 15.71
N LEU A 560 13.76 -32.10 16.21
CA LEU A 560 13.05 -33.22 16.82
C LEU A 560 11.94 -33.70 15.90
N ALA A 561 11.61 -34.99 15.99
CA ALA A 561 10.40 -35.55 15.43
C ALA A 561 9.66 -36.37 16.48
N ALA A 562 8.65 -35.78 17.09
CA ALA A 562 7.87 -36.38 18.18
C ALA A 562 6.56 -35.61 18.37
N ASP A 563 5.57 -36.25 18.98
CA ASP A 563 4.34 -35.58 19.40
C ASP A 563 4.67 -34.42 20.35
N PRO A 564 4.27 -33.17 20.07
CA PRO A 564 4.51 -32.06 20.98
C PRO A 564 3.73 -32.17 22.29
N ARG A 565 2.78 -33.10 22.43
CA ARG A 565 1.97 -33.34 23.62
C ARG A 565 1.31 -32.06 24.12
N CYS A 566 0.60 -31.39 23.22
CA CYS A 566 -0.29 -30.30 23.63
C CYS A 566 -1.51 -30.86 24.37
N GLU A 567 -2.18 -30.03 25.18
CA GLU A 567 -3.41 -30.39 25.90
C GLU A 567 -4.49 -30.96 24.97
N ARG A 568 -4.70 -30.34 23.80
CA ARG A 568 -5.66 -30.83 22.81
C ARG A 568 -5.27 -30.43 21.39
N VAL A 569 -5.08 -31.40 20.51
CA VAL A 569 -4.93 -31.19 19.06
C VAL A 569 -5.97 -32.02 18.32
N SER A 570 -6.64 -31.42 17.32
CA SER A 570 -7.60 -32.10 16.47
C SER A 570 -7.34 -31.82 15.00
N PRO A 571 -7.43 -32.83 14.11
CA PRO A 571 -7.44 -32.60 12.66
C PRO A 571 -8.74 -31.94 12.18
N ASP A 572 -9.84 -32.07 12.93
CA ASP A 572 -11.07 -31.33 12.65
C ASP A 572 -10.91 -29.87 13.08
N TRP A 573 -10.95 -28.97 12.10
CA TRP A 573 -10.79 -27.54 12.33
C TRP A 573 -11.93 -26.92 13.14
N ARG A 574 -13.10 -27.58 13.20
CA ARG A 574 -14.23 -27.14 14.03
C ARG A 574 -13.94 -27.27 15.52
N VAL A 575 -13.00 -28.15 15.89
CA VAL A 575 -12.53 -28.30 17.25
C VAL A 575 -11.37 -27.33 17.49
N VAL A 576 -11.57 -26.41 18.43
CA VAL A 576 -10.53 -25.48 18.88
C VAL A 576 -9.41 -26.28 19.56
N CYS A 577 -8.19 -26.17 19.04
CA CYS A 577 -7.01 -26.76 19.66
C CYS A 577 -6.66 -26.02 20.95
N ASP A 578 -6.13 -26.74 21.93
CA ASP A 578 -5.45 -26.17 23.08
C ASP A 578 -3.96 -26.52 22.95
N LEU A 579 -3.18 -25.52 22.56
CA LEU A 579 -1.76 -25.70 22.22
C LEU A 579 -0.84 -25.50 23.43
N ARG A 580 -1.38 -25.47 24.66
CA ARG A 580 -0.57 -25.52 25.88
C ARG A 580 0.21 -26.83 25.93
N LEU A 581 1.49 -26.74 26.27
CA LEU A 581 2.38 -27.88 26.37
C LEU A 581 2.15 -28.60 27.70
N ARG A 582 1.94 -29.91 27.65
CA ARG A 582 1.89 -30.73 28.87
C ARG A 582 3.28 -30.85 29.48
N SER A 583 3.34 -31.15 30.78
CA SER A 583 4.59 -31.32 31.54
C SER A 583 5.51 -32.45 31.02
N ASP A 584 4.98 -33.37 30.23
CA ASP A 584 5.71 -34.47 29.60
C ASP A 584 6.10 -34.18 28.14
N SER A 585 5.91 -32.95 27.65
CA SER A 585 6.23 -32.59 26.27
C SER A 585 7.72 -32.65 25.96
N PRO A 586 8.14 -33.20 24.80
CA PRO A 586 9.54 -33.21 24.37
C PRO A 586 10.04 -31.81 23.94
N THR A 587 9.17 -30.80 23.89
CA THR A 587 9.51 -29.43 23.50
C THR A 587 9.99 -28.56 24.66
N LEU A 588 9.74 -29.00 25.90
CA LEU A 588 10.11 -28.26 27.10
C LEU A 588 11.62 -28.16 27.21
N ARG A 589 12.13 -26.92 27.29
CA ARG A 589 13.57 -26.64 27.42
C ARG A 589 14.43 -27.43 26.42
N ALA A 590 13.94 -27.60 25.19
CA ALA A 590 14.61 -28.34 24.13
C ALA A 590 15.09 -27.43 22.98
N GLY A 591 14.73 -26.15 23.03
CA GLY A 591 15.10 -25.14 22.06
C GLY A 591 16.57 -24.76 22.13
N VAL A 592 17.07 -24.28 21.00
CA VAL A 592 18.44 -23.81 20.85
C VAL A 592 18.56 -22.35 21.24
N ALA A 593 19.75 -21.94 21.69
CA ALA A 593 20.04 -20.54 21.92
C ALA A 593 19.89 -19.74 20.61
N LEU A 594 19.21 -18.60 20.70
CA LEU A 594 19.10 -17.67 19.58
C LEU A 594 20.44 -16.91 19.38
N PRO A 595 20.74 -16.43 18.17
CA PRO A 595 21.98 -15.72 17.89
C PRO A 595 22.22 -14.52 18.83
N HIS A 596 23.45 -14.38 19.31
CA HIS A 596 23.84 -13.37 20.31
C HIS A 596 23.74 -11.92 19.78
N GLU A 597 23.75 -11.73 18.48
CA GLU A 597 23.61 -10.44 17.81
C GLU A 597 22.16 -9.95 17.73
N TRP A 598 21.16 -10.81 18.00
CA TRP A 598 19.76 -10.40 17.97
C TRP A 598 19.40 -9.48 19.16
N PRO A 599 18.46 -8.53 18.98
CA PRO A 599 18.02 -7.63 20.05
C PRO A 599 17.57 -8.36 21.32
N LEU A 600 17.88 -7.80 22.49
CA LEU A 600 17.59 -8.39 23.81
C LEU A 600 16.10 -8.76 23.99
N ARG A 601 15.17 -7.92 23.53
CA ARG A 601 13.72 -8.21 23.58
C ARG A 601 13.32 -9.53 22.90
N PHE A 602 14.07 -9.99 21.90
CA PHE A 602 13.82 -11.29 21.27
C PHE A 602 14.48 -12.44 22.02
N LYS A 603 15.49 -12.15 22.83
CA LYS A 603 16.10 -13.08 23.79
C LYS A 603 15.28 -13.18 25.08
N GLU A 604 14.49 -12.17 25.44
CA GLU A 604 13.48 -12.28 26.51
C GLU A 604 12.38 -13.30 26.17
N TYR A 605 12.15 -13.56 24.87
CA TYR A 605 11.34 -14.70 24.44
C TYR A 605 12.02 -16.05 24.68
N SER A 606 13.28 -16.10 25.08
CA SER A 606 13.95 -17.31 25.56
C SER A 606 14.33 -17.07 27.02
N ASN A 607 13.45 -17.42 27.96
CA ASN A 607 13.70 -17.30 29.41
C ASN A 607 14.81 -18.25 29.89
N GLU A 608 16.03 -18.05 29.41
CA GLU A 608 17.23 -18.88 29.55
C GLU A 608 17.28 -20.11 28.64
N SER A 609 18.47 -20.38 28.11
CA SER A 609 18.75 -21.56 27.31
C SER A 609 18.96 -22.77 28.24
N PRO A 610 18.37 -23.93 27.93
CA PRO A 610 17.53 -24.19 26.77
C PRO A 610 16.06 -23.77 26.98
N CYS A 611 15.48 -23.11 25.98
CA CYS A 611 14.13 -22.54 26.00
C CYS A 611 13.08 -23.51 25.45
N ASP A 612 11.79 -23.22 25.63
CA ASP A 612 10.72 -24.03 25.05
C ASP A 612 10.62 -23.84 23.52
N ILE A 613 10.29 -24.91 22.79
CA ILE A 613 10.01 -24.87 21.35
C ILE A 613 8.53 -24.54 21.15
N GLY A 614 8.21 -23.63 20.22
CA GLY A 614 6.85 -23.28 19.81
C GLY A 614 6.41 -21.87 20.22
N ALA A 615 5.16 -21.52 19.85
CA ALA A 615 4.58 -20.20 20.08
C ALA A 615 4.51 -19.78 21.55
N PHE A 616 4.38 -20.78 22.42
CA PHE A 616 3.88 -20.60 23.77
C PHE A 616 4.76 -21.32 24.79
N PRO A 617 5.30 -20.61 25.81
CA PRO A 617 6.00 -21.25 26.92
C PRO A 617 5.03 -22.06 27.77
N ALA A 618 5.45 -23.18 28.33
CA ALA A 618 4.55 -24.13 28.99
C ALA A 618 3.76 -23.54 30.17
N ASP A 619 4.38 -22.62 30.92
CA ASP A 619 3.79 -22.01 32.12
C ASP A 619 3.11 -20.65 31.86
N ALA A 620 3.04 -20.22 30.60
CA ALA A 620 2.43 -18.93 30.28
C ALA A 620 0.89 -19.01 30.31
N THR A 621 0.22 -17.87 30.21
CA THR A 621 -1.20 -17.79 29.86
C THR A 621 -1.33 -17.41 28.39
N PRO A 622 -2.16 -18.07 27.57
CA PRO A 622 -2.29 -17.75 26.15
C PRO A 622 -2.59 -16.27 25.95
N ALA A 623 -1.83 -15.62 25.06
CA ALA A 623 -2.10 -14.24 24.71
C ALA A 623 -3.53 -14.14 24.16
N ARG A 624 -4.21 -13.05 24.52
CA ARG A 624 -5.47 -12.70 23.88
C ARG A 624 -5.20 -11.79 22.70
N ILE A 625 -5.99 -11.91 21.65
CA ILE A 625 -5.78 -11.28 20.35
C ILE A 625 -7.09 -10.74 19.78
N GLY A 626 -6.98 -10.01 18.68
CA GLY A 626 -8.12 -9.42 17.99
C GLY A 626 -8.74 -8.26 18.77
N MET A 627 -9.79 -7.70 18.18
CA MET A 627 -10.45 -6.49 18.69
C MET A 627 -10.97 -6.76 20.11
N LEU A 628 -10.64 -5.86 21.04
CA LEU A 628 -10.98 -5.98 22.46
C LEU A 628 -10.50 -7.29 23.11
N TYR A 629 -9.45 -7.90 22.55
CA TYR A 629 -8.85 -9.13 23.07
C TYR A 629 -9.84 -10.29 23.23
N ARG A 630 -10.85 -10.34 22.36
CA ARG A 630 -11.98 -11.28 22.45
C ARG A 630 -11.65 -12.70 21.96
N TRP A 631 -10.43 -12.93 21.49
CA TRP A 631 -9.97 -14.26 21.09
C TRP A 631 -8.76 -14.67 21.90
N THR A 632 -8.64 -15.95 22.25
CA THR A 632 -7.35 -16.53 22.63
C THR A 632 -6.48 -16.74 21.39
N LEU A 633 -5.15 -16.81 21.58
CA LEU A 633 -4.21 -17.13 20.49
C LEU A 633 -4.54 -18.47 19.79
N PHE A 634 -5.30 -19.34 20.44
CA PHE A 634 -5.71 -20.64 19.90
C PHE A 634 -7.03 -20.59 19.11
N GLY A 635 -7.74 -19.45 19.14
CA GLY A 635 -8.99 -19.24 18.40
C GLY A 635 -10.27 -19.52 19.20
N GLU A 636 -10.19 -19.55 20.53
CA GLU A 636 -11.38 -19.58 21.40
C GLU A 636 -11.90 -18.15 21.62
N GLU A 637 -13.19 -17.94 21.45
CA GLU A 637 -13.83 -16.66 21.79
C GLU A 637 -13.96 -16.54 23.33
N VAL A 638 -13.62 -15.37 23.85
CA VAL A 638 -13.64 -15.06 25.29
C VAL A 638 -14.25 -13.68 25.50
N GLU A 639 -14.73 -13.43 26.72
CA GLU A 639 -15.30 -12.13 27.09
C GLU A 639 -14.35 -10.97 26.74
N PRO A 640 -14.81 -10.00 25.92
CA PRO A 640 -14.03 -8.84 25.53
C PRO A 640 -13.61 -8.01 26.74
N PHE A 641 -12.40 -7.46 26.71
CA PHE A 641 -11.96 -6.51 27.73
C PHE A 641 -10.94 -5.52 27.17
N LEU A 642 -10.89 -4.34 27.75
CA LEU A 642 -9.89 -3.32 27.45
C LEU A 642 -8.85 -3.31 28.57
N PRO A 643 -7.59 -3.68 28.31
CA PRO A 643 -6.57 -3.74 29.35
C PRO A 643 -6.16 -2.37 29.90
N ARG A 644 -6.49 -1.27 29.18
CA ARG A 644 -6.11 0.11 29.56
C ARG A 644 -7.19 1.11 29.12
N PRO A 645 -7.33 2.26 29.81
CA PRO A 645 -8.15 3.37 29.33
C PRO A 645 -7.57 3.96 28.03
N VAL A 646 -8.40 4.05 26.99
CA VAL A 646 -8.08 4.54 25.64
C VAL A 646 -7.43 5.95 25.67
N ASP A 647 -7.89 6.81 26.58
CA ASP A 647 -7.46 8.21 26.68
C ASP A 647 -5.99 8.38 27.13
N ARG A 648 -5.35 7.30 27.59
CA ARG A 648 -3.96 7.29 28.06
C ARG A 648 -2.98 6.66 27.07
N ILE A 649 -3.41 6.37 25.85
CA ILE A 649 -2.52 5.85 24.81
C ILE A 649 -1.58 6.99 24.38
N ALA A 650 -0.33 6.88 24.82
CA ALA A 650 0.72 7.79 24.41
C ALA A 650 0.97 7.68 22.90
N PHE A 651 1.29 8.79 22.26
CA PHE A 651 1.87 8.77 20.93
C PHE A 651 3.21 8.01 20.95
N LEU A 652 3.65 7.52 19.79
CA LEU A 652 4.93 6.82 19.73
C LEU A 652 6.04 7.81 20.08
N SER A 653 6.86 7.47 21.06
CA SER A 653 8.10 8.21 21.29
C SER A 653 8.89 8.23 19.97
N PRO A 654 9.29 9.40 19.46
CA PRO A 654 9.98 9.47 18.18
C PRO A 654 11.26 8.64 18.26
N TRP A 655 11.34 7.58 17.47
CA TRP A 655 12.55 6.79 17.30
C TRP A 655 13.54 7.63 16.50
N THR A 656 14.34 8.43 17.20
CA THR A 656 15.19 9.51 16.65
C THR A 656 14.41 10.45 15.74
N ALA A 657 14.20 11.69 16.19
CA ALA A 657 13.55 12.73 15.40
C ALA A 657 14.06 12.69 13.95
N SER A 658 13.18 12.26 13.02
CA SER A 658 13.37 12.66 11.63
C SER A 658 13.46 14.19 11.67
N PRO A 659 14.41 14.82 10.96
CA PRO A 659 14.45 16.27 10.92
C PRO A 659 13.05 16.75 10.56
N PRO A 660 12.50 17.74 11.28
CA PRO A 660 11.18 18.24 10.99
C PRO A 660 11.11 18.58 9.50
N VAL A 661 10.10 18.06 8.80
CA VAL A 661 9.74 18.60 7.48
C VAL A 661 9.46 20.08 7.74
N LYS A 662 10.38 20.94 7.32
CA LYS A 662 10.21 22.39 7.47
C LYS A 662 8.89 22.73 6.77
N PRO A 663 8.00 23.51 7.37
CA PRO A 663 6.78 23.96 6.72
C PRO A 663 7.15 24.95 5.62
N ASN A 664 7.62 24.43 4.49
CA ASN A 664 7.81 25.19 3.27
C ASN A 664 6.49 25.20 2.52
N LYS A 665 6.22 26.33 1.85
CA LYS A 665 5.13 26.44 0.87
C LYS A 665 5.24 25.29 -0.15
N PRO A 666 4.13 24.66 -0.57
CA PRO A 666 4.15 23.61 -1.60
C PRO A 666 4.76 24.13 -2.91
N ALA A 667 5.15 23.23 -3.80
CA ALA A 667 5.41 23.50 -5.20
C ALA A 667 4.16 23.17 -6.04
N VAL A 668 4.09 23.72 -7.26
CA VAL A 668 3.02 23.40 -8.21
C VAL A 668 3.58 23.24 -9.61
N VAL A 669 3.06 22.25 -10.34
CA VAL A 669 3.38 21.97 -11.74
C VAL A 669 2.15 22.26 -12.58
N VAL A 670 2.24 23.25 -13.47
CA VAL A 670 1.20 23.59 -14.46
C VAL A 670 1.49 22.83 -15.74
N SER A 671 0.58 21.93 -16.12
CA SER A 671 0.75 21.02 -17.25
C SER A 671 -0.04 21.44 -18.49
N GLY A 672 0.67 21.77 -19.57
CA GLY A 672 0.16 21.93 -20.93
C GLY A 672 0.18 20.63 -21.76
N TYR A 673 0.22 20.74 -23.09
CA TYR A 673 0.21 19.57 -23.98
C TYR A 673 1.14 19.72 -25.19
N PRO A 674 2.04 18.74 -25.48
CA PRO A 674 2.38 17.59 -24.64
C PRO A 674 3.28 18.01 -23.46
N ALA A 675 3.21 17.29 -22.35
CA ALA A 675 4.01 17.57 -21.14
C ALA A 675 4.56 16.27 -20.52
N PRO A 676 5.41 15.50 -21.24
CA PRO A 676 5.90 14.21 -20.78
C PRO A 676 6.81 14.30 -19.55
N ASP A 677 7.35 15.49 -19.25
CA ASP A 677 8.27 15.73 -18.13
C ASP A 677 7.58 16.01 -16.79
N VAL A 678 6.24 16.13 -16.76
CA VAL A 678 5.48 16.41 -15.52
C VAL A 678 5.79 15.41 -14.41
N PRO A 679 5.75 14.08 -14.63
CA PRO A 679 6.06 13.12 -13.58
C PRO A 679 7.50 13.20 -13.08
N LEU A 680 8.45 13.65 -13.93
CA LEU A 680 9.87 13.72 -13.59
C LEU A 680 10.17 14.93 -12.71
N ILE A 681 9.55 16.08 -13.01
CA ILE A 681 9.67 17.29 -12.19
C ILE A 681 8.95 17.11 -10.86
N GLU A 682 7.73 16.55 -10.88
CA GLU A 682 6.99 16.19 -9.68
C GLU A 682 7.81 15.26 -8.78
N TYR A 683 8.40 14.21 -9.36
CA TYR A 683 9.28 13.30 -8.64
C TYR A 683 10.47 14.01 -7.99
N ALA A 684 11.16 14.91 -8.71
CA ALA A 684 12.33 15.61 -8.18
C ALA A 684 11.97 16.51 -6.99
N LEU A 685 10.84 17.23 -7.06
CA LEU A 685 10.35 18.09 -5.99
C LEU A 685 9.93 17.28 -4.76
N LEU A 686 9.15 16.21 -4.96
CA LEU A 686 8.72 15.31 -3.89
C LEU A 686 9.91 14.64 -3.20
N ARG A 687 10.96 14.25 -3.95
CA ARG A 687 12.17 13.63 -3.40
C ARG A 687 12.94 14.56 -2.45
N GLN A 688 12.77 15.87 -2.57
CA GLN A 688 13.37 16.87 -1.67
C GLN A 688 12.44 17.30 -0.53
N GLY A 689 11.31 16.59 -0.35
CA GLY A 689 10.34 16.86 0.72
C GLY A 689 9.42 18.04 0.45
N LEU A 690 9.35 18.53 -0.80
CA LEU A 690 8.39 19.56 -1.20
C LEU A 690 7.06 18.90 -1.58
N ARG A 691 5.99 19.26 -0.85
CA ARG A 691 4.61 18.99 -1.29
C ARG A 691 4.44 19.54 -2.71
N THR A 692 3.94 18.77 -3.65
CA THR A 692 3.80 19.20 -5.04
C THR A 692 2.38 18.95 -5.54
N GLU A 693 1.76 19.99 -6.09
CA GLU A 693 0.45 19.91 -6.74
C GLU A 693 0.64 19.86 -8.26
N VAL A 694 -0.16 19.07 -8.99
CA VAL A 694 -0.16 19.06 -10.46
C VAL A 694 -1.49 19.60 -10.95
N LEU A 695 -1.43 20.71 -11.68
CA LEU A 695 -2.57 21.33 -12.34
C LEU A 695 -2.62 20.90 -13.80
N GLU A 696 -3.41 19.87 -14.07
CA GLU A 696 -3.67 19.41 -15.44
C GLU A 696 -4.68 20.33 -16.12
N GLN A 697 -4.32 20.84 -17.31
CA GLN A 697 -5.23 21.63 -18.16
C GLN A 697 -5.86 22.85 -17.47
N THR A 698 -5.23 23.36 -16.41
CA THR A 698 -5.78 24.41 -15.55
C THR A 698 -4.77 25.53 -15.39
N TRP A 699 -5.21 26.78 -15.55
CA TRP A 699 -4.37 27.96 -15.32
C TRP A 699 -4.20 28.23 -13.83
N LEU A 700 -2.95 28.40 -13.38
CA LEU A 700 -2.66 28.91 -12.05
C LEU A 700 -2.75 30.44 -12.07
N LYS A 701 -3.69 31.01 -11.31
CA LYS A 701 -3.81 32.47 -11.21
C LYS A 701 -2.56 33.04 -10.52
N THR A 702 -2.03 34.14 -11.04
CA THR A 702 -0.85 34.81 -10.46
C THR A 702 -1.08 35.39 -9.06
N GLU A 703 -2.34 35.55 -8.66
CA GLU A 703 -2.78 35.82 -7.28
C GLU A 703 -2.32 34.74 -6.29
N ASP A 704 -2.26 33.49 -6.73
CA ASP A 704 -1.98 32.33 -5.89
C ASP A 704 -0.48 31.99 -5.84
N TYR A 705 0.34 32.63 -6.66
CA TYR A 705 1.79 32.39 -6.71
C TYR A 705 2.47 32.49 -5.33
N PRO A 706 2.13 33.47 -4.46
CA PRO A 706 2.69 33.55 -3.12
C PRO A 706 2.39 32.34 -2.22
N ASN A 707 1.46 31.45 -2.58
CA ASN A 707 1.18 30.23 -1.82
C ASN A 707 2.20 29.11 -2.09
N TYR A 708 3.06 29.28 -3.10
CA TYR A 708 3.99 28.25 -3.54
C TYR A 708 5.46 28.65 -3.34
N SER A 709 6.33 27.66 -3.16
CA SER A 709 7.80 27.82 -3.12
C SER A 709 8.41 27.68 -4.52
N ALA A 710 7.81 26.85 -5.37
CA ALA A 710 8.15 26.71 -6.77
C ALA A 710 6.92 26.55 -7.65
N ILE A 711 7.00 27.11 -8.85
CA ILE A 711 6.00 26.98 -9.91
C ILE A 711 6.73 26.48 -11.14
N ALA A 712 6.41 25.28 -11.61
CA ALA A 712 6.95 24.71 -12.84
C ALA A 712 5.91 24.76 -13.94
N VAL A 713 6.27 25.27 -15.13
CA VAL A 713 5.38 25.29 -16.30
C VAL A 713 5.95 24.39 -17.37
N ILE A 714 5.18 23.37 -17.76
CA ILE A 714 5.63 22.29 -18.64
C ILE A 714 4.64 22.10 -19.78
N GLY A 715 5.15 22.01 -21.01
CA GLY A 715 4.34 21.82 -22.21
C GLY A 715 3.75 23.11 -22.79
N ASP A 716 2.95 22.96 -23.85
CA ASP A 716 2.32 24.09 -24.54
C ASP A 716 0.90 24.33 -24.01
N LEU A 717 0.70 25.45 -23.31
CA LEU A 717 -0.57 25.83 -22.71
C LEU A 717 -1.62 26.22 -23.76
N ALA A 718 -1.20 26.83 -24.87
CA ALA A 718 -2.10 27.22 -25.94
C ALA A 718 -2.65 25.98 -26.66
N ARG A 719 -1.78 24.99 -26.93
CA ARG A 719 -2.19 23.70 -27.50
C ARG A 719 -3.09 22.90 -26.54
N ALA A 720 -2.90 23.05 -25.24
CA ALA A 720 -3.79 22.52 -24.20
C ALA A 720 -5.10 23.31 -24.03
N LYS A 721 -5.30 24.42 -24.75
CA LYS A 721 -6.46 25.32 -24.66
C LYS A 721 -6.67 25.92 -23.25
N ILE A 722 -5.58 26.20 -22.55
CA ILE A 722 -5.59 26.83 -21.23
C ILE A 722 -5.52 28.34 -21.44
N GLU A 723 -6.47 29.10 -20.90
CA GLU A 723 -6.48 30.55 -20.97
C GLU A 723 -6.47 31.18 -19.56
N PRO A 724 -5.69 32.26 -19.36
CA PRO A 724 -4.72 32.83 -20.30
C PRO A 724 -3.51 31.89 -20.48
N HIS A 725 -2.89 31.92 -21.66
CA HIS A 725 -1.60 31.24 -21.93
C HIS A 725 -0.43 32.24 -22.09
N VAL A 726 -0.64 33.48 -21.63
CA VAL A 726 0.34 34.57 -21.61
C VAL A 726 0.15 35.41 -20.36
N TYR A 727 1.22 36.04 -19.88
CA TYR A 727 1.14 37.02 -18.80
C TYR A 727 0.65 38.37 -19.32
N SER A 728 -0.38 38.89 -18.65
CA SER A 728 -0.81 40.29 -18.75
C SER A 728 0.18 41.23 -18.04
N PRO A 729 0.10 42.56 -18.24
CA PRO A 729 0.92 43.51 -17.49
C PRO A 729 0.80 43.40 -15.96
N ASP A 730 -0.38 43.05 -15.44
CA ASP A 730 -0.57 42.87 -14.00
C ASP A 730 -0.03 41.53 -13.50
N ASP A 731 -0.11 40.48 -14.32
CA ASP A 731 0.55 39.21 -14.04
C ASP A 731 2.06 39.40 -13.90
N LEU A 732 2.70 40.16 -14.79
CA LEU A 732 4.15 40.41 -14.75
C LEU A 732 4.58 41.10 -13.45
N LYS A 733 3.77 42.02 -12.90
CA LYS A 733 4.04 42.64 -11.59
C LYS A 733 4.00 41.61 -10.47
N ARG A 734 3.03 40.68 -10.50
CA ARG A 734 2.89 39.62 -9.50
C ARG A 734 3.98 38.57 -9.61
N VAL A 735 4.37 38.19 -10.83
CA VAL A 735 5.52 37.32 -11.09
C VAL A 735 6.81 37.95 -10.54
N THR A 736 7.02 39.25 -10.78
CA THR A 736 8.18 39.98 -10.23
C THR A 736 8.18 39.93 -8.71
N SER A 737 7.06 40.28 -8.07
CA SER A 737 6.91 40.26 -6.61
C SER A 737 7.12 38.85 -6.02
N TYR A 738 6.59 37.82 -6.67
CA TYR A 738 6.79 36.42 -6.28
C TYR A 738 8.27 36.04 -6.27
N LEU A 739 8.99 36.38 -7.34
CA LEU A 739 10.42 36.10 -7.44
C LEU A 739 11.20 36.91 -6.38
N GLU A 740 10.93 38.20 -6.22
CA GLU A 740 11.61 39.03 -5.21
C GLU A 740 11.47 38.48 -3.78
N GLN A 741 10.32 37.85 -3.47
CA GLN A 741 10.00 37.28 -2.16
C GLN A 741 10.55 35.87 -1.90
N GLY A 742 11.30 35.27 -2.85
CA GLY A 742 11.88 33.94 -2.67
C GLY A 742 11.25 32.84 -3.50
N GLY A 743 10.30 33.17 -4.37
CA GLY A 743 9.68 32.21 -5.27
C GLY A 743 10.65 31.70 -6.33
N THR A 744 10.48 30.44 -6.73
CA THR A 744 11.17 29.85 -7.88
C THR A 744 10.19 29.65 -9.04
N LEU A 745 10.50 30.17 -10.24
CA LEU A 745 9.75 29.91 -11.47
C LEU A 745 10.60 29.04 -12.40
N ILE A 746 10.14 27.82 -12.67
CA ILE A 746 10.82 26.84 -13.53
C ILE A 746 10.09 26.77 -14.86
N LEU A 747 10.77 27.09 -15.95
CA LEU A 747 10.21 27.08 -17.31
C LEU A 747 10.90 26.01 -18.14
N LEU A 748 10.13 25.05 -18.65
CA LEU A 748 10.62 24.04 -19.59
C LEU A 748 10.23 24.44 -21.02
N GLN A 749 11.19 24.45 -21.94
CA GLN A 749 11.00 24.62 -23.39
C GLN A 749 10.02 25.75 -23.77
N ARG A 750 8.75 25.42 -24.00
CA ARG A 750 7.65 26.32 -24.37
C ARG A 750 7.20 27.25 -23.24
N GLY A 751 7.67 27.05 -22.00
CA GLY A 751 7.33 27.90 -20.85
C GLY A 751 7.67 29.38 -21.04
N ARG A 752 8.63 29.72 -21.91
CA ARG A 752 8.93 31.12 -22.28
C ARG A 752 7.80 31.79 -23.06
N ASP A 753 6.92 31.03 -23.71
CA ASP A 753 5.82 31.57 -24.53
C ASP A 753 4.81 32.35 -23.67
N LEU A 754 4.84 32.18 -22.35
CA LEU A 754 4.13 33.03 -21.38
C LEU A 754 4.47 34.52 -21.51
N PHE A 755 5.66 34.86 -22.03
CA PHE A 755 6.16 36.23 -22.13
C PHE A 755 6.04 36.80 -23.56
N LYS A 756 5.36 36.13 -24.50
CA LYS A 756 5.32 36.53 -25.92
C LYS A 756 4.62 37.86 -26.23
N THR A 757 3.99 38.50 -25.25
CA THR A 757 3.38 39.83 -25.40
C THR A 757 4.46 40.92 -25.45
N PRO A 758 4.19 42.12 -26.01
CA PRO A 758 5.16 43.22 -26.00
C PRO A 758 5.68 43.55 -24.58
N HIS A 759 4.79 43.57 -23.59
CA HIS A 759 5.15 43.79 -22.20
C HIS A 759 5.96 42.63 -21.59
N GLY A 760 5.63 41.38 -21.92
CA GLY A 760 6.41 40.22 -21.48
C GLY A 760 7.82 40.19 -22.09
N THR A 761 7.94 40.56 -23.36
CA THR A 761 9.23 40.66 -24.06
C THR A 761 10.10 41.77 -23.46
N GLU A 762 9.51 42.92 -23.17
CA GLU A 762 10.19 44.01 -22.46
C GLU A 762 10.66 43.56 -21.07
N TRP A 763 9.80 42.84 -20.33
CA TRP A 763 10.14 42.29 -19.02
C TRP A 763 11.33 41.31 -19.10
N LEU A 764 11.34 40.40 -20.07
CA LEU A 764 12.48 39.49 -20.29
C LEU A 764 13.75 40.25 -20.67
N GLN A 765 13.67 41.24 -21.55
CA GLN A 765 14.83 42.06 -21.90
C GLN A 765 15.42 42.78 -20.68
N GLN A 766 14.58 43.30 -19.80
CA GLN A 766 15.01 43.93 -18.55
C GLN A 766 15.59 42.90 -17.56
N THR A 767 15.01 41.72 -17.48
CA THR A 767 15.37 40.69 -16.47
C THR A 767 16.64 39.92 -16.84
N ILE A 768 16.74 39.44 -18.08
CA ILE A 768 17.81 38.52 -18.52
C ILE A 768 18.74 39.10 -19.59
N GLY A 769 18.51 40.36 -19.98
CA GLY A 769 19.42 41.11 -20.83
C GLY A 769 19.19 40.95 -22.33
N PHE A 770 18.45 39.94 -22.84
CA PHE A 770 17.83 39.91 -24.18
C PHE A 770 16.73 38.83 -24.32
N ASP A 771 15.69 39.09 -25.13
CA ASP A 771 14.85 38.07 -25.79
C ASP A 771 14.22 38.62 -27.09
N LYS A 772 14.62 38.04 -28.23
CA LYS A 772 13.85 37.94 -29.48
C LYS A 772 14.11 36.52 -30.02
N PRO A 773 13.12 35.84 -30.64
CA PRO A 773 13.30 34.46 -31.13
C PRO A 773 14.49 34.35 -32.07
N VAL A 774 15.34 33.33 -31.90
CA VAL A 774 16.33 32.96 -32.93
C VAL A 774 15.52 32.52 -34.16
N PRO A 775 15.63 33.20 -35.32
CA PRO A 775 14.95 32.75 -36.52
C PRO A 775 15.37 31.32 -36.83
N ARG A 776 14.44 30.52 -37.37
CA ARG A 776 14.65 29.13 -37.77
C ARG A 776 15.73 29.04 -38.86
N ALA A 777 17.00 29.12 -38.47
CA ALA A 777 18.13 29.03 -39.39
C ALA A 777 18.27 27.58 -39.84
N LYS A 778 18.45 27.37 -41.15
CA LYS A 778 18.87 26.08 -41.70
C LYS A 778 20.34 25.89 -41.33
N SER A 779 20.63 24.94 -40.44
CA SER A 779 21.92 24.60 -39.82
C SER A 779 22.45 25.56 -38.73
N PRO A 780 22.97 25.04 -37.61
CA PRO A 780 23.63 25.87 -36.61
C PRO A 780 25.02 26.27 -37.13
N ALA A 781 25.29 27.59 -37.14
CA ALA A 781 26.64 28.13 -37.29
C ALA A 781 27.49 27.96 -36.01
N HIS A 782 26.94 27.32 -34.97
CA HIS A 782 27.51 27.19 -33.63
C HIS A 782 27.76 25.70 -33.34
N GLY A 783 28.91 25.38 -32.74
CA GLY A 783 29.26 24.01 -32.33
C GLY A 783 28.33 23.44 -31.24
N PRO A 784 28.58 22.22 -30.74
CA PRO A 784 27.79 21.63 -29.66
C PRO A 784 27.83 22.51 -28.39
N PHE A 785 26.74 22.55 -27.64
CA PHE A 785 26.72 23.23 -26.34
C PHE A 785 27.70 22.57 -25.36
N GLY A 786 28.19 23.34 -24.39
CA GLY A 786 29.08 22.85 -23.36
C GLY A 786 28.63 23.27 -21.95
N VAL A 787 29.19 22.62 -20.95
CA VAL A 787 29.04 23.02 -19.55
C VAL A 787 29.89 24.27 -19.31
N LEU A 788 29.22 25.42 -19.17
CA LEU A 788 29.87 26.73 -18.99
C LEU A 788 30.26 26.98 -17.52
N ALA A 789 29.49 26.43 -16.57
CA ALA A 789 29.73 26.56 -15.14
C ALA A 789 30.08 25.19 -14.52
N GLN A 790 31.33 24.74 -14.66
CA GLN A 790 31.73 23.39 -14.26
C GLN A 790 31.72 23.14 -12.74
N ASP A 791 31.86 24.18 -11.93
CA ASP A 791 31.85 24.07 -10.46
C ASP A 791 30.47 24.30 -9.82
N HIS A 792 29.46 24.66 -10.62
CA HIS A 792 28.14 24.95 -10.09
C HIS A 792 27.48 23.67 -9.54
N PRO A 793 26.78 23.71 -8.39
CA PRO A 793 26.18 22.51 -7.77
C PRO A 793 25.31 21.69 -8.71
N TRP A 794 24.59 22.34 -9.64
CA TRP A 794 23.71 21.67 -10.60
C TRP A 794 24.43 20.98 -11.75
N THR A 795 25.70 21.29 -12.02
CA THR A 795 26.43 20.84 -13.21
C THR A 795 27.78 20.21 -12.90
N LYS A 796 28.20 20.21 -11.63
CA LYS A 796 29.50 19.65 -11.20
C LYS A 796 29.65 18.18 -11.54
N HIS A 797 28.57 17.40 -11.50
CA HIS A 797 28.58 15.98 -11.92
C HIS A 797 28.80 15.78 -13.42
N LEU A 798 28.73 16.86 -14.21
CA LEU A 798 28.95 16.87 -15.67
C LEU A 798 30.33 17.38 -16.06
N ALA A 799 31.21 17.72 -15.10
CA ALA A 799 32.55 18.24 -15.38
C ALA A 799 33.36 17.24 -16.22
N GLY A 800 33.76 17.65 -17.43
CA GLY A 800 34.51 16.80 -18.37
C GLY A 800 33.68 15.80 -19.18
N ALA A 801 32.34 15.78 -19.03
CA ALA A 801 31.47 14.90 -19.80
C ALA A 801 31.21 15.47 -21.21
N ALA A 802 31.43 14.65 -22.25
CA ALA A 802 30.91 14.89 -23.59
C ALA A 802 29.53 14.21 -23.70
N ALA A 803 28.47 14.89 -23.26
CA ALA A 803 27.13 14.30 -23.30
C ALA A 803 26.48 14.50 -24.68
N SER A 804 25.96 13.43 -25.28
CA SER A 804 25.33 13.50 -26.61
C SER A 804 24.09 14.39 -26.63
N TRP A 805 23.36 14.52 -25.52
CA TRP A 805 22.26 15.48 -25.38
C TRP A 805 22.69 16.96 -25.39
N PHE A 806 24.00 17.27 -25.33
CA PHE A 806 24.53 18.61 -25.64
C PHE A 806 24.57 18.89 -27.15
N ALA A 807 24.54 17.85 -27.98
CA ALA A 807 24.70 17.90 -29.42
C ALA A 807 23.43 17.44 -30.19
N THR A 808 22.47 18.36 -30.32
CA THR A 808 21.47 18.48 -31.42
C THR A 808 20.41 17.37 -31.62
N PRO A 809 19.12 17.77 -31.67
CA PRO A 809 18.33 17.73 -32.91
C PRO A 809 18.14 19.17 -33.44
N PRO A 810 17.67 19.40 -34.69
CA PRO A 810 17.46 20.74 -35.27
C PRO A 810 16.51 21.69 -34.49
N HIS A 811 16.04 21.27 -33.31
CA HIS A 811 15.20 21.99 -32.37
C HIS A 811 15.94 22.48 -31.10
N ALA A 812 17.19 22.08 -30.83
CA ALA A 812 17.92 22.55 -29.63
C ALA A 812 18.19 24.07 -29.68
N THR A 813 18.43 24.61 -30.88
CA THR A 813 18.48 26.06 -31.12
C THR A 813 17.11 26.72 -31.05
N GLU A 814 16.02 25.98 -31.32
CA GLU A 814 14.65 26.48 -31.17
C GLU A 814 14.36 26.77 -29.69
N PHE A 815 14.83 25.93 -28.77
CA PHE A 815 14.57 26.06 -27.32
C PHE A 815 15.74 26.65 -26.53
N ALA A 816 16.78 27.16 -27.17
CA ALA A 816 17.82 27.91 -26.46
C ALA A 816 17.31 29.29 -26.03
N LEU A 817 17.74 29.73 -24.84
CA LEU A 817 17.49 31.07 -24.31
C LEU A 817 18.72 31.94 -24.58
N LYS A 818 18.55 33.09 -25.24
CA LYS A 818 19.63 34.06 -25.42
C LYS A 818 19.65 35.02 -24.23
N ALA A 819 20.57 34.83 -23.29
CA ALA A 819 20.63 35.63 -22.07
C ALA A 819 21.99 36.29 -21.90
N ALA A 820 21.99 37.60 -21.62
CA ALA A 820 23.21 38.40 -21.39
C ALA A 820 23.43 38.73 -19.90
N ARG A 821 22.42 38.49 -19.05
CA ARG A 821 22.48 38.59 -17.59
C ARG A 821 22.21 37.21 -17.00
N GLY A 822 22.65 36.97 -15.77
CA GLY A 822 22.43 35.71 -15.06
C GLY A 822 23.45 34.62 -15.38
N GLU A 823 23.19 33.43 -14.87
CA GLU A 823 24.07 32.27 -14.92
C GLU A 823 23.66 31.35 -16.06
N ARG A 824 24.48 31.32 -17.11
CA ARG A 824 24.37 30.31 -18.17
C ARG A 824 25.19 29.10 -17.73
N LEU A 825 24.52 28.00 -17.39
CA LEU A 825 25.18 26.82 -16.83
C LEU A 825 25.56 25.82 -17.92
N ILE A 826 24.68 25.64 -18.92
CA ILE A 826 24.95 24.83 -20.13
C ILE A 826 24.53 25.65 -21.35
N GLY A 827 25.44 25.86 -22.30
CA GLY A 827 25.23 26.78 -23.41
C GLY A 827 26.44 26.96 -24.32
N ASP A 828 26.44 28.05 -25.09
CA ASP A 828 27.55 28.47 -25.94
C ASP A 828 28.18 29.79 -25.46
N ASN A 829 29.31 30.16 -26.07
CA ASN A 829 29.98 31.43 -25.79
C ASN A 829 29.27 32.65 -26.41
N ASP A 830 28.33 32.44 -27.34
CA ASP A 830 27.58 33.47 -28.07
C ASP A 830 26.29 33.90 -27.35
N SER A 831 26.20 33.59 -26.05
CA SER A 831 25.12 33.95 -25.12
C SER A 831 23.84 33.11 -25.18
N HIS A 832 23.88 31.92 -25.79
CA HIS A 832 22.77 30.97 -25.71
C HIS A 832 22.94 29.99 -24.55
N ALA A 833 21.84 29.61 -23.91
CA ALA A 833 21.81 28.64 -22.84
C ALA A 833 20.62 27.68 -22.98
N ILE A 834 20.86 26.41 -22.69
CA ILE A 834 19.82 25.39 -22.52
C ILE A 834 19.61 25.04 -21.04
N LEU A 835 20.56 25.38 -20.16
CA LEU A 835 20.33 25.44 -18.72
C LEU A 835 20.72 26.82 -18.22
N TYR A 836 19.75 27.53 -17.65
CA TYR A 836 19.94 28.92 -17.25
C TYR A 836 19.26 29.23 -15.91
N ARG A 837 19.92 30.10 -15.14
CA ARG A 837 19.41 30.63 -13.86
C ARG A 837 19.57 32.14 -13.80
N GLN A 838 18.51 32.86 -13.44
CA GLN A 838 18.56 34.28 -13.07
C GLN A 838 18.04 34.47 -11.66
N ARG A 839 18.86 35.04 -10.78
CA ARG A 839 18.42 35.46 -9.44
C ARG A 839 17.68 36.80 -9.53
N ILE A 840 16.55 36.91 -8.83
CA ILE A 840 15.70 38.11 -8.80
C ILE A 840 15.24 38.27 -7.34
N GLY A 841 15.77 39.29 -6.65
CA GLY A 841 15.61 39.43 -5.20
C GLY A 841 16.07 38.17 -4.46
N ARG A 842 15.18 37.58 -3.64
CA ARG A 842 15.45 36.31 -2.94
C ARG A 842 15.06 35.07 -3.75
N GLY A 843 14.48 35.22 -4.93
CA GLY A 843 14.01 34.08 -5.73
C GLY A 843 14.83 33.90 -6.99
N GLN A 844 14.30 33.08 -7.88
CA GLN A 844 15.00 32.71 -9.12
C GLN A 844 14.06 32.30 -10.25
N LEU A 845 14.46 32.66 -11.47
CA LEU A 845 13.95 32.13 -12.71
C LEU A 845 14.92 31.04 -13.20
N VAL A 846 14.39 29.84 -13.43
CA VAL A 846 15.14 28.69 -13.94
C VAL A 846 14.56 28.30 -15.30
N TYR A 847 15.42 28.11 -16.29
CA TYR A 847 15.02 27.70 -17.63
C TYR A 847 15.72 26.41 -18.06
N LEU A 848 14.93 25.45 -18.51
CA LEU A 848 15.35 24.16 -19.03
C LEU A 848 14.94 24.04 -20.50
N GLY A 849 15.92 24.14 -21.40
CA GLY A 849 15.76 24.08 -22.85
C GLY A 849 15.70 22.67 -23.44
N TRP A 850 15.58 21.64 -22.60
CA TRP A 850 15.51 20.22 -23.01
C TRP A 850 14.34 19.50 -22.32
N SER A 851 14.03 18.29 -22.79
CA SER A 851 13.04 17.39 -22.17
C SER A 851 13.75 16.15 -21.66
N PRO A 852 13.85 15.94 -20.33
CA PRO A 852 14.39 14.71 -19.77
C PRO A 852 13.72 13.42 -20.26
N ALA A 853 12.40 13.48 -20.48
CA ALA A 853 11.63 12.36 -21.01
C ALA A 853 12.05 11.98 -22.44
N ALA A 854 12.73 12.86 -23.19
CA ALA A 854 13.26 12.54 -24.52
C ALA A 854 14.43 11.54 -24.48
N SER A 855 15.11 11.39 -23.33
CA SER A 855 16.14 10.37 -23.12
C SER A 855 15.56 8.99 -22.75
N LEU A 856 14.23 8.88 -22.56
CA LEU A 856 13.55 7.60 -22.33
C LEU A 856 13.16 6.91 -23.65
N PRO A 857 13.08 5.57 -23.70
CA PRO A 857 12.62 4.85 -24.89
C PRO A 857 11.20 5.25 -25.30
N ALA A 858 10.99 5.46 -26.60
CA ALA A 858 9.69 5.87 -27.15
C ALA A 858 8.57 4.82 -26.97
N THR A 859 8.90 3.56 -26.70
CA THR A 859 7.95 2.47 -26.43
C THR A 859 8.47 1.53 -25.33
N ARG A 860 7.53 0.87 -24.62
CA ARG A 860 7.82 -0.12 -23.56
C ARG A 860 8.64 -1.33 -24.02
N ASP A 861 8.70 -1.60 -25.33
CA ASP A 861 9.23 -2.85 -25.88
C ASP A 861 10.69 -2.75 -26.36
N ARG A 862 11.30 -1.57 -26.27
CA ARG A 862 12.72 -1.37 -26.61
C ARG A 862 13.54 -1.16 -25.34
N ALA A 863 14.58 -1.97 -25.17
CA ALA A 863 15.56 -1.77 -24.11
C ALA A 863 16.25 -0.40 -24.29
N SER A 864 16.44 0.32 -23.18
CA SER A 864 17.33 1.48 -23.11
C SER A 864 18.77 1.03 -23.40
N SER A 865 19.53 1.88 -24.09
CA SER A 865 20.98 1.68 -24.18
C SER A 865 21.65 2.24 -22.92
N VAL A 866 22.86 1.79 -22.62
CA VAL A 866 23.64 2.30 -21.47
C VAL A 866 23.84 3.82 -21.58
N GLU A 867 23.97 4.33 -22.80
CA GLU A 867 24.09 5.76 -23.07
C GLU A 867 22.80 6.51 -22.72
N HIS A 868 21.62 6.03 -23.14
CA HIS A 868 20.34 6.66 -22.79
C HIS A 868 20.08 6.68 -21.28
N GLU A 869 20.44 5.61 -20.56
CA GLU A 869 20.33 5.57 -19.09
C GLU A 869 21.27 6.58 -18.43
N ALA A 870 22.51 6.70 -18.93
CA ALA A 870 23.48 7.66 -18.42
C ALA A 870 23.04 9.12 -18.68
N GLU A 871 22.46 9.41 -19.85
CA GLU A 871 21.92 10.74 -20.16
C GLU A 871 20.73 11.11 -19.27
N PHE A 872 19.79 10.18 -19.11
CA PHE A 872 18.64 10.37 -18.25
C PHE A 872 19.07 10.62 -16.80
N GLU A 873 20.02 9.83 -16.28
CA GLU A 873 20.56 10.02 -14.94
C GLU A 873 21.21 11.40 -14.78
N GLN A 874 22.04 11.82 -15.74
CA GLN A 874 22.66 13.15 -15.74
C GLN A 874 21.63 14.28 -15.67
N GLN A 875 20.54 14.18 -16.46
CA GLN A 875 19.47 15.17 -16.50
C GLN A 875 18.63 15.15 -15.22
N MET A 876 18.33 13.96 -14.69
CA MET A 876 17.60 13.81 -13.44
C MET A 876 18.37 14.36 -12.24
N GLN A 877 19.69 14.19 -12.19
CA GLN A 877 20.52 14.80 -11.15
C GLN A 877 20.45 16.33 -11.18
N ILE A 878 20.40 16.96 -12.36
CA ILE A 878 20.16 18.41 -12.45
C ILE A 878 18.81 18.78 -11.81
N LEU A 879 17.74 18.06 -12.14
CA LEU A 879 16.41 18.32 -11.58
C LEU A 879 16.39 18.14 -10.05
N LEU A 880 17.06 17.12 -9.53
CA LEU A 880 17.17 16.87 -8.10
C LEU A 880 17.94 18.00 -7.39
N HIS A 881 18.98 18.54 -8.01
CA HIS A 881 19.71 19.69 -7.47
C HIS A 881 18.89 20.98 -7.49
N ILE A 882 18.14 21.24 -8.57
CA ILE A 882 17.20 22.38 -8.63
C ILE A 882 16.15 22.26 -7.53
N ALA A 883 15.54 21.08 -7.38
CA ALA A 883 14.55 20.83 -6.35
C ALA A 883 15.15 20.97 -4.93
N ALA A 884 16.42 20.58 -4.74
CA ALA A 884 17.11 20.73 -3.46
C ALA A 884 17.34 22.21 -3.13
N ASP A 885 17.68 23.04 -4.12
CA ASP A 885 17.81 24.49 -3.93
C ASP A 885 16.46 25.13 -3.53
N VAL A 886 15.36 24.70 -4.17
CA VAL A 886 14.00 25.13 -3.78
C VAL A 886 13.69 24.72 -2.34
N ALA A 887 13.94 23.46 -1.97
CA ALA A 887 13.62 22.92 -0.66
C ALA A 887 14.43 23.56 0.47
N ASN A 888 15.70 23.88 0.22
CA ASN A 888 16.58 24.44 1.24
C ASN A 888 16.38 25.95 1.44
N GLY A 889 15.67 26.64 0.54
CA GLY A 889 15.59 28.10 0.54
C GLY A 889 16.97 28.76 0.44
N ASN A 890 17.99 28.01 0.02
CA ASN A 890 19.39 28.42 -0.02
C ASN A 890 19.62 29.31 -1.24
N VAL A 891 19.19 30.56 -1.09
CA VAL A 891 19.81 31.68 -1.76
C VAL A 891 21.08 31.96 -0.95
N ALA A 892 22.19 31.30 -1.28
CA ALA A 892 23.47 31.64 -0.66
C ALA A 892 23.69 33.17 -0.81
N GLU A 893 23.93 33.85 0.32
CA GLU A 893 24.42 35.23 0.40
C GLU A 893 25.68 35.44 -0.45
#